data_AF-A0A9J6F2A3-F1
#
_entry.id   AF-A0A9J6F2A3-F1
#
_cell.length_a   1.000
_cell.length_b   1.000
_cell.length_c   1.000
_cell.angle_alpha   90.00
_cell.angle_beta   90.00
_cell.angle_gamma   90.00
#
_symmetry.space_group_name_H-M   'P 1'
#
loop_
_entity.id
_entity.type
_entity.pdbx_description
1 polymer ?
#
loop_
_entity_poly.entity_id
_entity_poly.type
_entity_poly.pdbx_seq_one_letter_code
_entity_poly.pdbx_strand_id
1 'polypeptide(L)'
;MFDRHSSLSGCQIINYRTDAKIQWLLLIGISAQQNRVAGAMQLYSMERKVSQPIEGHAAAFAQFKQEGNTEPSTLFCFAVRTPHGGKLHIIEVGQPAPGNQAYPKKAVDVFFPPEAQNDFPVAMQMSPKHDVVFLITKYGYVHLYDLETGTCIYMNRISADTIFVTAPHEATSGIIGVNRKGQVLSVSVEEENIIPYITNVLQNPDLALRMAVRNNLSGAEDLFVVRFNTLFSSGQYSEAAKVAANAPRGVLRTPQTIQRFQQVPNQPGQTSPLLQYFGILLDQGQLNKYESLELCRPVLQQGRKQLLEKWLKDDKLECSEELGDLVKQVDPTLALSVYLRANVPAKVIQCFAETGQFQKIVLYAKKVGYTPDYVLLLRQVMRLSPDQGTAFAQMLVQDEEPLADINQIVDVFMESNLVQQCTAFLLDALKNNRPSESHLQTRLLEMNLMTAPQVADAILGNQMFTHYDRAHVAQLCEKAGLLQRALEHYTDLYDIKRAIVHTHLLNAEWLVNYFGSLSVEDSLECLRAMLTHNLRQNLQICVQVATKYHEQLTTTALIDLFESFKSYEGLFYFLGSIVNFSQDPEVHFKYIQAACKTGQIKEVERICRESNCYNAERVKNFLKEAKLTDQLPLIIVCDRFDFVHDLVLYLYRNSLQKYIEIYVQKVRAPFASRATVNG
;
A
#
# COMPACT_ATOMS: atom_id res chain seq x y z
N MET A 1 -2.36 23.17 59.12
CA MET A 1 -1.91 24.04 60.23
C MET A 1 -2.54 23.54 61.51
N PHE A 2 -1.76 23.32 62.57
CA PHE A 2 -2.22 22.81 63.87
C PHE A 2 -1.57 23.62 65.00
N ASP A 3 -2.17 23.62 66.18
CA ASP A 3 -1.66 24.36 67.33
C ASP A 3 -0.39 23.72 67.90
N ARG A 4 0.61 24.55 68.20
CA ARG A 4 1.87 24.10 68.80
C ARG A 4 1.59 23.50 70.18
N HIS A 5 1.98 22.25 70.37
CA HIS A 5 1.85 21.52 71.62
C HIS A 5 2.74 22.13 72.71
N SER A 6 2.31 22.05 73.98
CA SER A 6 3.02 22.63 75.13
C SER A 6 4.45 22.10 75.30
N SER A 7 4.72 20.87 74.88
CA SER A 7 6.07 20.26 74.88
C SER A 7 7.09 20.97 74.00
N LEU A 8 6.64 21.81 73.05
CA LEU A 8 7.50 22.64 72.19
C LEU A 8 7.63 24.09 72.70
N SER A 9 7.07 24.41 73.87
CA SER A 9 7.23 25.73 74.47
C SER A 9 8.70 26.03 74.78
N GLY A 10 9.18 27.21 74.38
CA GLY A 10 10.59 27.60 74.53
C GLY A 10 11.58 26.90 73.59
N CYS A 11 11.14 25.98 72.72
CA CYS A 11 12.01 25.34 71.74
C CYS A 11 12.26 26.25 70.52
N GLN A 12 13.49 26.24 70.01
CA GLN A 12 13.81 26.77 68.69
C GLN A 12 13.28 25.80 67.63
N ILE A 13 12.33 26.25 66.81
CA ILE A 13 11.81 25.44 65.70
C ILE A 13 12.86 25.34 64.60
N ILE A 14 13.13 24.11 64.16
CA ILE A 14 14.16 23.82 63.15
C ILE A 14 13.60 23.20 61.88
N ASN A 15 12.43 22.55 61.94
CA ASN A 15 11.85 21.93 60.76
C ASN A 15 10.34 21.73 60.88
N TYR A 16 9.67 21.66 59.74
CA TYR A 16 8.28 21.27 59.58
C TYR A 16 8.16 20.36 58.38
N ARG A 17 7.52 19.19 58.53
CA ARG A 17 7.38 18.19 57.47
C ARG A 17 5.97 17.64 57.41
N THR A 18 5.59 17.15 56.24
CA THR A 18 4.34 16.42 56.03
C THR A 18 4.63 15.11 55.32
N ASP A 19 3.72 14.15 55.43
CA ASP A 19 3.70 13.04 54.49
C ASP A 19 3.16 13.51 53.12
N ALA A 20 3.23 12.62 52.12
CA ALA A 20 2.80 12.91 50.76
C ALA A 20 1.29 13.25 50.65
N LYS A 21 0.44 12.67 51.51
CA LYS A 21 -1.02 12.91 51.50
C LYS A 21 -1.43 14.05 52.43
N ILE A 22 -0.49 14.70 53.10
CA ILE A 22 -0.71 15.78 54.07
C ILE A 22 -1.73 15.36 55.15
N GLN A 23 -1.71 14.08 55.53
CA GLN A 23 -2.52 13.51 56.62
C GLN A 23 -1.75 13.52 57.94
N TRP A 24 -0.42 13.48 57.87
CA TRP A 24 0.49 13.53 58.99
C TRP A 24 1.36 14.77 58.87
N LEU A 25 1.37 15.57 59.93
CA LEU A 25 2.10 16.82 60.00
C LEU A 25 3.07 16.75 61.19
N LEU A 26 4.30 17.19 60.98
CA LEU A 26 5.37 17.09 61.97
C LEU A 26 6.03 18.45 62.18
N LEU A 27 6.09 18.88 63.44
CA LEU A 27 6.86 20.06 63.85
C LEU A 27 8.03 19.62 64.73
N ILE A 28 9.25 20.07 64.42
CA ILE A 28 10.47 19.72 65.14
C ILE A 28 11.09 20.98 65.75
N GLY A 29 11.38 20.93 67.04
CA GLY A 29 12.10 21.96 67.77
C GLY A 29 13.23 21.39 68.61
N ILE A 30 14.18 22.23 68.96
CA ILE A 30 15.30 21.88 69.84
C ILE A 30 15.41 22.89 70.99
N SER A 31 15.91 22.44 72.13
CA SER A 31 16.23 23.29 73.28
C SER A 31 17.53 22.83 73.93
N ALA A 32 18.25 23.76 74.56
CA ALA A 32 19.41 23.42 75.37
C ALA A 32 18.94 22.97 76.76
N GLN A 33 19.27 21.72 77.13
CA GLN A 33 18.96 21.15 78.43
C GLN A 33 20.22 20.47 78.97
N GLN A 34 20.67 20.81 80.18
CA GLN A 34 21.77 20.10 80.85
C GLN A 34 23.02 19.87 79.95
N ASN A 35 23.50 20.92 79.27
CA ASN A 35 24.62 20.88 78.31
C ASN A 35 24.44 19.98 77.07
N ARG A 36 23.22 19.48 76.80
CA ARG A 36 22.86 18.78 75.57
C ARG A 36 21.78 19.52 74.80
N VAL A 37 21.69 19.24 73.50
CA VAL A 37 20.57 19.68 72.67
C VAL A 37 19.48 18.61 72.76
N ALA A 38 18.36 18.92 73.40
CA ALA A 38 17.20 18.05 73.47
C ALA A 38 16.26 18.35 72.28
N GLY A 39 15.90 17.31 71.53
CA GLY A 39 14.98 17.42 70.40
C GLY A 39 13.55 17.07 70.83
N ALA A 40 12.60 17.93 70.49
CA ALA A 40 11.18 17.74 70.74
C ALA A 40 10.43 17.79 69.40
N MET A 41 9.55 16.83 69.18
CA MET A 41 8.72 16.74 67.99
C MET A 41 7.24 16.65 68.38
N GLN A 42 6.38 17.22 67.53
CA GLN A 42 4.94 17.06 67.60
C GLN A 42 4.47 16.41 66.29
N LEU A 43 4.04 15.15 66.37
CA LEU A 43 3.41 14.44 65.27
C LEU A 43 1.89 14.60 65.39
N TYR A 44 1.27 15.23 64.39
CA TYR A 44 -0.16 15.51 64.36
C TYR A 44 -0.85 14.71 63.25
N SER A 45 -1.96 14.06 63.58
CA SER A 45 -2.83 13.38 62.62
C SER A 45 -4.01 14.29 62.25
N MET A 46 -4.15 14.60 60.96
CA MET A 46 -5.27 15.39 60.44
C MET A 46 -6.61 14.65 60.60
N GLU A 47 -6.62 13.35 60.35
CA GLU A 47 -7.80 12.49 60.43
C GLU A 47 -8.29 12.37 61.88
N ARG A 48 -7.39 12.01 62.81
CA ARG A 48 -7.73 11.80 64.21
C ARG A 48 -7.79 13.09 65.03
N LYS A 49 -7.27 14.20 64.49
CA LYS A 49 -7.15 15.52 65.15
C LYS A 49 -6.43 15.46 66.50
N VAL A 50 -5.41 14.61 66.62
CA VAL A 50 -4.61 14.43 67.84
C VAL A 50 -3.13 14.68 67.57
N SER A 51 -2.45 15.21 68.59
CA SER A 51 -0.99 15.40 68.61
C SER A 51 -0.33 14.37 69.52
N GLN A 52 0.80 13.84 69.10
CA GLN A 52 1.67 13.02 69.91
C GLN A 52 3.04 13.71 70.08
N PRO A 53 3.46 14.03 71.31
CA PRO A 53 4.81 14.51 71.58
C PRO A 53 5.81 13.34 71.51
N ILE A 54 6.94 13.56 70.83
CA ILE A 54 8.00 12.56 70.63
C ILE A 54 9.36 13.23 70.87
N GLU A 55 10.28 12.60 71.60
CA GLU A 55 11.67 13.06 71.68
C GLU A 55 12.40 12.67 70.38
N GLY A 56 12.89 13.66 69.62
CA GLY A 56 13.59 13.43 68.36
C GLY A 56 14.21 14.67 67.75
N HIS A 57 15.32 14.47 67.04
CA HIS A 57 16.14 15.55 66.49
C HIS A 57 15.91 15.77 64.99
N ALA A 58 15.78 14.68 64.23
CA ALA A 58 15.57 14.71 62.80
C ALA A 58 14.62 13.61 62.37
N ALA A 59 13.79 13.87 61.38
CA ALA A 59 12.78 12.92 60.93
C ALA A 59 12.37 13.15 59.48
N ALA A 60 11.75 12.15 58.87
CA ALA A 60 11.17 12.20 57.55
C ALA A 60 10.02 11.20 57.40
N PHE A 61 9.16 11.41 56.42
CA PHE A 61 8.15 10.45 56.00
C PHE A 61 8.62 9.73 54.72
N ALA A 62 8.22 8.48 54.56
CA ALA A 62 8.45 7.69 53.35
C ALA A 62 7.18 6.90 52.99
N GLN A 63 6.98 6.68 51.69
CA GLN A 63 6.03 5.68 51.21
C GLN A 63 6.83 4.43 50.88
N PHE A 64 6.46 3.30 51.47
CA PHE A 64 7.19 2.05 51.32
C PHE A 64 6.23 0.89 51.06
N LYS A 65 6.46 0.14 49.98
CA LYS A 65 5.65 -1.03 49.65
C LYS A 65 6.34 -2.30 50.14
N GLN A 66 5.80 -2.87 51.22
CA GLN A 66 6.30 -4.13 51.77
C GLN A 66 6.06 -5.30 50.81
N GLU A 67 6.93 -6.32 50.86
CA GLU A 67 6.76 -7.54 50.06
C GLU A 67 5.41 -8.21 50.36
N GLY A 68 4.68 -8.56 49.30
CA GLY A 68 3.35 -9.18 49.39
C GLY A 68 2.19 -8.20 49.64
N ASN A 69 2.46 -6.94 49.98
CA ASN A 69 1.42 -5.92 50.10
C ASN A 69 1.03 -5.36 48.72
N THR A 70 -0.23 -4.93 48.58
CA THR A 70 -0.74 -4.33 47.33
C THR A 70 -0.47 -2.82 47.31
N GLU A 71 -0.77 -2.14 48.42
CA GLU A 71 -0.64 -0.69 48.60
C GLU A 71 0.62 -0.30 49.40
N PRO A 72 1.17 0.91 49.23
CA PRO A 72 2.28 1.38 50.04
C PRO A 72 1.85 1.79 51.46
N SER A 73 2.70 1.48 52.44
CA SER A 73 2.61 1.93 53.83
C SER A 73 3.24 3.31 53.98
N THR A 74 2.61 4.18 54.78
CA THR A 74 3.20 5.48 55.16
C THR A 74 4.07 5.29 56.40
N LEU A 75 5.39 5.39 56.21
CA LEU A 75 6.36 5.26 57.28
C LEU A 75 6.77 6.63 57.81
N PHE A 76 6.86 6.73 59.13
CA PHE A 76 7.47 7.83 59.87
C PHE A 76 8.80 7.35 60.44
N CYS A 77 9.88 7.97 59.97
CA CYS A 77 11.24 7.67 60.38
C CYS A 77 11.78 8.85 61.19
N PHE A 78 12.36 8.59 62.37
CA PHE A 78 12.98 9.63 63.18
C PHE A 78 14.20 9.14 63.94
N ALA A 79 15.18 10.03 64.10
CA ALA A 79 16.42 9.79 64.81
C ALA A 79 16.54 10.73 66.01
N VAL A 80 17.07 10.19 67.10
CA VAL A 80 17.23 10.90 68.37
C VAL A 80 18.56 10.52 69.03
N ARG A 81 19.19 11.46 69.73
CA ARG A 81 20.27 11.16 70.67
C ARG A 81 19.85 11.51 72.10
N THR A 82 19.56 10.48 72.88
CA THR A 82 19.19 10.59 74.31
C THR A 82 20.43 10.37 75.19
N PRO A 83 20.34 10.54 76.52
CA PRO A 83 21.42 10.15 77.43
C PRO A 83 21.73 8.65 77.36
N HIS A 84 20.77 7.84 76.92
CA HIS A 84 20.91 6.39 76.73
C HIS A 84 21.45 6.00 75.34
N GLY A 85 21.86 6.97 74.52
CA GLY A 85 22.44 6.74 73.20
C GLY A 85 21.58 7.22 72.04
N GLY A 86 22.08 6.97 70.83
CA GLY A 86 21.45 7.29 69.57
C GLY A 86 20.51 6.19 69.10
N LYS A 87 19.28 6.54 68.69
CA LYS A 87 18.31 5.60 68.13
C LYS A 87 17.70 6.14 66.83
N LEU A 88 17.46 5.23 65.88
CA LEU A 88 16.66 5.44 64.68
C LEU A 88 15.42 4.57 64.79
N HIS A 89 14.26 5.18 64.64
CA HIS A 89 12.96 4.52 64.69
C HIS A 89 12.30 4.60 63.32
N ILE A 90 11.75 3.47 62.85
CA ILE A 90 10.95 3.39 61.63
C ILE A 90 9.63 2.74 62.01
N ILE A 91 8.54 3.49 61.88
CA ILE A 91 7.19 3.05 62.25
C ILE A 91 6.20 3.37 61.15
N GLU A 92 5.18 2.54 60.98
CA GLU A 92 4.04 2.88 60.15
C GLU A 92 3.07 3.80 60.93
N VAL A 93 2.54 4.80 60.23
CA VAL A 93 1.58 5.75 60.78
C VAL A 93 0.26 5.64 60.03
N GLY A 94 -0.84 5.56 60.79
CA GLY A 94 -2.18 5.35 60.25
C GLY A 94 -2.66 3.90 60.41
N GLN A 95 -3.80 3.59 59.80
CA GLN A 95 -4.25 2.21 59.66
C GLN A 95 -3.69 1.63 58.36
N PRO A 96 -3.15 0.40 58.36
CA PRO A 96 -2.78 -0.28 57.13
C PRO A 96 -3.96 -0.37 56.17
N ALA A 97 -3.69 -0.28 54.87
CA ALA A 97 -4.73 -0.43 53.86
C ALA A 97 -5.40 -1.82 53.95
N PRO A 98 -6.69 -1.97 53.58
CA PRO A 98 -7.35 -3.27 53.57
C PRO A 98 -6.58 -4.28 52.71
N GLY A 99 -6.21 -5.43 53.29
CA GLY A 99 -5.43 -6.48 52.63
C GLY A 99 -3.91 -6.35 52.79
N ASN A 100 -3.39 -5.24 53.34
CA ASN A 100 -1.98 -5.11 53.67
C ASN A 100 -1.64 -5.72 55.03
N GLN A 101 -0.44 -6.30 55.14
CA GLN A 101 0.19 -6.57 56.44
C GLN A 101 0.79 -5.28 57.01
N ALA A 102 0.67 -5.09 58.33
CA ALA A 102 1.22 -3.94 59.02
C ALA A 102 2.75 -4.01 59.07
N TYR A 103 3.41 -2.87 58.89
CA TYR A 103 4.86 -2.79 58.94
C TYR A 103 5.37 -2.97 60.39
N PRO A 104 6.31 -3.91 60.64
CA PRO A 104 6.83 -4.15 61.98
C PRO A 104 7.77 -3.01 62.40
N LYS A 105 7.43 -2.31 63.50
CA LYS A 105 8.25 -1.24 64.08
C LYS A 105 9.72 -1.65 64.22
N LYS A 106 10.63 -0.82 63.71
CA LYS A 106 12.07 -0.97 63.86
C LYS A 106 12.63 0.09 64.80
N ALA A 107 13.61 -0.32 65.60
CA ALA A 107 14.38 0.55 66.48
C ALA A 107 15.83 0.06 66.47
N VAL A 108 16.72 0.84 65.88
CA VAL A 108 18.13 0.48 65.66
C VAL A 108 19.04 1.54 66.25
N ASP A 109 20.26 1.18 66.61
CA ASP A 109 21.23 2.09 67.18
C ASP A 109 21.85 3.03 66.12
N VAL A 110 21.96 4.30 66.46
CA VAL A 110 22.73 5.28 65.70
C VAL A 110 24.07 5.45 66.39
N PHE A 111 25.13 5.00 65.72
CA PHE A 111 26.48 5.06 66.25
C PHE A 111 26.99 6.51 66.28
N PHE A 112 27.65 6.89 67.37
CA PHE A 112 28.41 8.13 67.47
C PHE A 112 29.81 7.79 67.99
N PRO A 113 30.89 8.18 67.30
CA PRO A 113 32.23 7.87 67.76
C PRO A 113 32.56 8.57 69.09
N PRO A 114 33.50 8.05 69.89
CA PRO A 114 33.84 8.61 71.20
C PRO A 114 34.26 10.09 71.17
N GLU A 115 34.94 10.54 70.10
CA GLU A 115 35.28 11.96 69.91
C GLU A 115 34.07 12.89 69.66
N ALA A 116 32.91 12.35 69.29
CA ALA A 116 31.71 13.08 68.92
C ALA A 116 30.67 13.09 70.06
N GLN A 117 31.08 13.38 71.30
CA GLN A 117 30.19 13.30 72.48
C GLN A 117 28.95 14.20 72.42
N ASN A 118 29.10 15.42 71.88
CA ASN A 118 28.03 16.41 71.76
C ASN A 118 27.37 16.45 70.38
N ASP A 119 27.69 15.48 69.52
CA ASP A 119 27.08 15.37 68.20
C ASP A 119 25.62 14.89 68.30
N PHE A 120 24.78 15.18 67.31
CA PHE A 120 23.39 14.71 67.29
C PHE A 120 22.84 14.79 65.87
N PRO A 121 21.74 14.08 65.54
CA PRO A 121 21.13 14.17 64.22
C PRO A 121 20.62 15.58 63.92
N VAL A 122 20.87 16.11 62.73
CA VAL A 122 20.43 17.46 62.33
C VAL A 122 19.47 17.41 61.16
N ALA A 123 19.72 16.53 60.20
CA ALA A 123 18.88 16.40 59.01
C ALA A 123 18.68 14.94 58.65
N MET A 124 17.50 14.64 58.11
CA MET A 124 17.15 13.34 57.60
C MET A 124 16.45 13.50 56.24
N GLN A 125 16.79 12.69 55.25
CA GLN A 125 16.08 12.59 53.97
C GLN A 125 15.92 11.13 53.58
N MET A 126 14.85 10.83 52.84
CA MET A 126 14.57 9.47 52.35
C MET A 126 14.81 9.44 50.85
N SER A 127 15.44 8.37 50.38
CA SER A 127 15.48 8.01 48.95
C SER A 127 14.30 7.09 48.65
N PRO A 128 13.23 7.56 48.00
CA PRO A 128 12.15 6.67 47.55
C PRO A 128 12.60 5.75 46.40
N LYS A 129 13.67 6.09 45.68
CA LYS A 129 14.19 5.24 44.59
C LYS A 129 14.90 4.00 45.13
N HIS A 130 15.65 4.16 46.21
CA HIS A 130 16.55 3.13 46.74
C HIS A 130 16.07 2.56 48.09
N ASP A 131 14.99 3.11 48.66
CA ASP A 131 14.51 2.79 50.01
C ASP A 131 15.61 2.91 51.07
N VAL A 132 16.34 4.03 51.04
CA VAL A 132 17.46 4.32 51.95
C VAL A 132 17.22 5.61 52.73
N VAL A 133 17.56 5.59 54.01
CA VAL A 133 17.55 6.72 54.93
C VAL A 133 18.92 7.41 54.92
N PHE A 134 18.97 8.68 54.54
CA PHE A 134 20.12 9.55 54.77
C PHE A 134 19.96 10.31 56.08
N LEU A 135 20.96 10.21 56.95
CA LEU A 135 21.02 10.94 58.22
C LEU A 135 22.31 11.75 58.28
N ILE A 136 22.21 13.07 58.51
CA ILE A 136 23.36 13.95 58.72
C ILE A 136 23.38 14.42 60.17
N THR A 137 24.56 14.34 60.80
CA THR A 137 24.79 14.81 62.17
C THR A 137 25.35 16.22 62.23
N LYS A 138 25.35 16.83 63.41
CA LYS A 138 25.85 18.17 63.69
C LYS A 138 27.33 18.33 63.33
N TYR A 139 28.14 17.29 63.54
CA TYR A 139 29.58 17.29 63.28
C TYR A 139 29.94 16.89 61.84
N GLY A 140 28.94 16.73 60.97
CA GLY A 140 29.12 16.47 59.55
C GLY A 140 29.34 15.00 59.20
N TYR A 141 28.91 14.07 60.06
CA TYR A 141 28.81 12.66 59.70
C TYR A 141 27.56 12.43 58.85
N VAL A 142 27.68 11.57 57.85
CA VAL A 142 26.56 11.02 57.10
C VAL A 142 26.41 9.54 57.43
N HIS A 143 25.18 9.09 57.59
CA HIS A 143 24.81 7.70 57.78
C HIS A 143 23.76 7.32 56.73
N LEU A 144 23.89 6.11 56.20
CA LEU A 144 22.93 5.47 55.31
C LEU A 144 22.33 4.26 56.02
N TYR A 145 21.01 4.16 56.08
CA TYR A 145 20.30 3.00 56.63
C TYR A 145 19.29 2.44 55.62
N ASP A 146 19.12 1.12 55.59
CA ASP A 146 18.02 0.48 54.87
C ASP A 146 16.67 0.83 55.52
N LEU A 147 15.70 1.28 54.73
CA LEU A 147 14.38 1.68 55.23
C LEU A 147 13.52 0.50 55.70
N GLU A 148 13.72 -0.71 55.14
CA GLU A 148 12.91 -1.87 55.50
C GLU A 148 13.33 -2.49 56.84
N THR A 149 14.63 -2.58 57.10
CA THR A 149 15.18 -3.26 58.29
C THR A 149 15.78 -2.32 59.32
N GLY A 150 16.19 -1.10 58.91
CA GLY A 150 17.01 -0.21 59.73
C GLY A 150 18.49 -0.58 59.76
N THR A 151 18.95 -1.52 58.95
CA THR A 151 20.37 -1.91 58.92
C THR A 151 21.24 -0.74 58.47
N CYS A 152 22.30 -0.43 59.23
CA CYS A 152 23.28 0.59 58.85
C CYS A 152 24.12 0.09 57.67
N ILE A 153 24.09 0.82 56.55
CA ILE A 153 24.82 0.50 55.32
C ILE A 153 26.20 1.16 55.32
N TYR A 154 26.24 2.48 55.56
CA TYR A 154 27.48 3.25 55.45
C TYR A 154 27.49 4.41 56.43
N MET A 155 28.69 4.75 56.91
CA MET A 155 28.90 5.87 57.81
C MET A 155 30.27 6.49 57.55
N ASN A 156 30.32 7.81 57.37
CA ASN A 156 31.58 8.53 57.21
C ASN A 156 31.42 10.02 57.53
N ARG A 157 32.52 10.72 57.80
CA ARG A 157 32.53 12.17 57.97
C ARG A 157 32.75 12.86 56.63
N ILE A 158 31.76 13.64 56.19
CA ILE A 158 31.79 14.33 54.88
C ILE A 158 32.07 15.84 55.00
N SER A 159 31.94 16.40 56.20
CA SER A 159 32.21 17.83 56.44
C SER A 159 32.81 18.03 57.82
N ALA A 160 33.81 18.93 57.91
CA ALA A 160 34.33 19.38 59.20
C ALA A 160 33.37 20.35 59.89
N ASP A 161 32.60 21.10 59.08
CA ASP A 161 31.66 22.13 59.51
C ASP A 161 30.21 21.65 59.44
N THR A 162 29.34 22.16 60.30
CA THR A 162 27.91 21.78 60.29
C THR A 162 27.26 22.10 58.95
N ILE A 163 26.59 21.10 58.39
CA ILE A 163 25.64 21.24 57.28
C ILE A 163 24.31 21.73 57.88
N PHE A 164 24.02 23.02 57.72
CA PHE A 164 22.93 23.67 58.47
C PHE A 164 21.60 23.69 57.72
N VAL A 165 21.62 23.48 56.40
CA VAL A 165 20.43 23.36 55.56
C VAL A 165 20.60 22.18 54.64
N THR A 166 19.53 21.41 54.44
CA THR A 166 19.50 20.28 53.52
C THR A 166 18.17 20.25 52.76
N ALA A 167 18.20 19.62 51.59
CA ALA A 167 17.04 19.33 50.76
C ALA A 167 17.21 17.93 50.16
N PRO A 168 16.12 17.26 49.73
CA PRO A 168 16.24 16.10 48.86
C PRO A 168 16.93 16.52 47.56
N HIS A 169 17.90 15.72 47.09
CA HIS A 169 18.50 15.90 45.78
C HIS A 169 17.75 15.03 44.77
N GLU A 170 16.75 15.62 44.11
CA GLU A 170 15.79 14.89 43.26
C GLU A 170 16.48 14.11 42.12
N ALA A 171 17.47 14.72 41.45
CA ALA A 171 18.15 14.12 40.30
C ALA A 171 18.80 12.77 40.61
N THR A 172 19.39 12.62 41.79
CA THR A 172 20.12 11.39 42.20
C THR A 172 19.37 10.60 43.28
N SER A 173 18.15 11.02 43.65
CA SER A 173 17.44 10.51 44.84
C SER A 173 18.30 10.53 46.12
N GLY A 174 19.07 11.61 46.31
CA GLY A 174 20.04 11.76 47.39
C GLY A 174 19.68 12.87 48.38
N ILE A 175 20.69 13.37 49.07
CA ILE A 175 20.63 14.54 49.95
C ILE A 175 21.62 15.59 49.47
N ILE A 176 21.19 16.85 49.41
CA ILE A 176 22.04 18.01 49.14
C ILE A 176 21.98 18.96 50.33
N GLY A 177 23.10 19.59 50.69
CA GLY A 177 23.16 20.53 51.81
C GLY A 177 24.29 21.53 51.72
N VAL A 178 24.18 22.59 52.51
CA VAL A 178 25.18 23.67 52.58
C VAL A 178 25.79 23.71 53.98
N ASN A 179 27.12 23.74 54.06
CA ASN A 179 27.84 23.87 55.32
C ASN A 179 28.19 25.33 55.66
N ARG A 180 28.65 25.58 56.89
CA ARG A 180 29.01 26.93 57.36
C ARG A 180 30.15 27.61 56.59
N LYS A 181 30.95 26.86 55.83
CA LYS A 181 31.98 27.41 54.94
C LYS A 181 31.45 27.82 53.56
N GLY A 182 30.17 27.59 53.29
CA GLY A 182 29.56 27.86 51.99
C GLY A 182 29.78 26.75 50.96
N GLN A 183 30.27 25.57 51.36
CA GLN A 183 30.36 24.44 50.45
C GLN A 183 28.99 23.81 50.25
N VAL A 184 28.63 23.58 49.00
CA VAL A 184 27.44 22.82 48.60
C VAL A 184 27.87 21.37 48.42
N LEU A 185 27.40 20.48 49.29
CA LEU A 185 27.75 19.06 49.32
C LEU A 185 26.53 18.24 48.96
N SER A 186 26.72 17.18 48.17
CA SER A 186 25.66 16.21 47.85
C SER A 186 26.16 14.80 48.13
N VAL A 187 25.27 13.96 48.67
CA VAL A 187 25.51 12.52 48.87
C VAL A 187 24.34 11.76 48.27
N SER A 188 24.64 10.74 47.48
CA SER A 188 23.65 9.86 46.85
C SER A 188 24.13 8.41 46.93
N VAL A 189 23.20 7.49 46.67
CA VAL A 189 23.54 6.08 46.48
C VAL A 189 24.28 5.93 45.16
N GLU A 190 25.40 5.22 45.16
CA GLU A 190 26.09 4.78 43.96
C GLU A 190 25.51 3.43 43.52
N GLU A 191 24.69 3.42 42.48
CA GLU A 191 23.87 2.28 42.07
C GLU A 191 24.73 1.07 41.63
N GLU A 192 25.91 1.31 41.05
CA GLU A 192 26.80 0.23 40.62
C GLU A 192 27.55 -0.43 41.77
N ASN A 193 27.85 0.33 42.83
CA ASN A 193 28.73 -0.12 43.91
C ASN A 193 27.98 -0.51 45.18
N ILE A 194 26.73 -0.09 45.38
CA ILE A 194 26.00 -0.37 46.63
C ILE A 194 25.80 -1.86 46.88
N ILE A 195 25.44 -2.64 45.85
CA ILE A 195 25.23 -4.09 45.99
C ILE A 195 26.57 -4.82 46.23
N PRO A 196 27.64 -4.58 45.43
CA PRO A 196 28.97 -5.14 45.73
C PRO A 196 29.49 -4.75 47.11
N TYR A 197 29.26 -3.50 47.55
CA TYR A 197 29.68 -3.02 48.86
C TYR A 197 28.97 -3.77 49.99
N ILE A 198 27.64 -3.89 49.92
CA ILE A 198 26.87 -4.64 50.94
C ILE A 198 27.27 -6.12 50.96
N THR A 199 27.53 -6.70 49.80
CA THR A 199 27.91 -8.11 49.67
C THR A 199 29.31 -8.38 50.23
N ASN A 200 30.32 -7.60 49.82
CA ASN A 200 31.73 -7.92 50.06
C ASN A 200 32.32 -7.19 51.27
N VAL A 201 31.94 -5.92 51.49
CA VAL A 201 32.48 -5.08 52.57
C VAL A 201 31.65 -5.20 53.83
N LEU A 202 30.32 -5.09 53.71
CA LEU A 202 29.39 -5.26 54.83
C LEU A 202 29.19 -6.74 55.18
N GLN A 203 29.51 -7.65 54.26
CA GLN A 203 29.34 -9.10 54.41
C GLN A 203 27.88 -9.49 54.74
N ASN A 204 26.92 -8.82 54.09
CA ASN A 204 25.49 -9.07 54.29
C ASN A 204 24.79 -9.41 52.96
N PRO A 205 24.95 -10.64 52.44
CA PRO A 205 24.39 -11.04 51.16
C PRO A 205 22.85 -11.05 51.17
N ASP A 206 22.21 -11.26 52.31
CA ASP A 206 20.75 -11.25 52.43
C ASP A 206 20.18 -9.85 52.19
N LEU A 207 20.80 -8.81 52.76
CA LEU A 207 20.45 -7.42 52.49
C LEU A 207 20.73 -7.05 51.02
N ALA A 208 21.88 -7.48 50.48
CA ALA A 208 22.24 -7.22 49.08
C ALA A 208 21.20 -7.80 48.11
N LEU A 209 20.80 -9.06 48.31
CA LEU A 209 19.75 -9.71 47.52
C LEU A 209 18.42 -8.97 47.64
N ARG A 210 17.99 -8.68 48.87
CA ARG A 210 16.71 -8.02 49.12
C ARG A 210 16.65 -6.63 48.47
N MET A 211 17.71 -5.84 48.63
CA MET A 211 17.82 -4.51 48.05
C MET A 211 17.89 -4.54 46.52
N ALA A 212 18.62 -5.51 45.94
CA ALA A 212 18.70 -5.68 44.50
C ALA A 212 17.34 -6.00 43.85
N VAL A 213 16.54 -6.90 44.45
CA VAL A 213 15.18 -7.21 43.97
C VAL A 213 14.26 -6.01 44.14
N ARG A 214 14.22 -5.44 45.35
CA ARG A 214 13.27 -4.39 45.72
C ARG A 214 13.45 -3.13 44.87
N ASN A 215 14.70 -2.78 44.58
CA ASN A 215 15.06 -1.54 43.89
C ASN A 215 15.58 -1.76 42.45
N ASN A 216 15.53 -3.00 41.94
CA ASN A 216 15.99 -3.39 40.60
C ASN A 216 17.43 -2.94 40.28
N LEU A 217 18.34 -3.13 41.25
CA LEU A 217 19.76 -2.75 41.14
C LEU A 217 20.60 -3.90 40.58
N SER A 218 21.65 -3.56 39.83
CA SER A 218 22.64 -4.51 39.32
C SER A 218 23.70 -4.87 40.38
N GLY A 219 24.47 -5.94 40.14
CA GLY A 219 25.56 -6.40 41.02
C GLY A 219 25.19 -7.56 41.93
N ALA A 220 23.95 -8.07 41.85
CA ALA A 220 23.50 -9.27 42.57
C ALA A 220 23.39 -10.51 41.65
N GLU A 221 23.77 -10.41 40.39
CA GLU A 221 23.60 -11.46 39.38
C GLU A 221 24.22 -12.79 39.84
N ASP A 222 25.46 -12.73 40.32
CA ASP A 222 26.18 -13.90 40.86
C ASP A 222 25.50 -14.48 42.11
N LEU A 223 24.91 -13.63 42.97
CA LEU A 223 24.18 -14.08 44.16
C LEU A 223 22.92 -14.85 43.77
N PHE A 224 22.21 -14.41 42.72
CA PHE A 224 21.06 -15.15 42.18
C PHE A 224 21.48 -16.50 41.60
N VAL A 225 22.58 -16.55 40.86
CA VAL A 225 23.12 -17.80 40.30
C VAL A 225 23.53 -18.76 41.41
N VAL A 226 24.24 -18.30 42.44
CA VAL A 226 24.65 -19.13 43.59
C VAL A 226 23.44 -19.62 44.37
N ARG A 227 22.44 -18.75 44.61
CA ARG A 227 21.21 -19.13 45.30
C ARG A 227 20.41 -20.17 44.52
N PHE A 228 20.27 -19.96 43.20
CA PHE A 228 19.64 -20.89 42.29
C PHE A 228 20.35 -22.26 42.32
N ASN A 229 21.68 -22.27 42.19
CA ASN A 229 22.47 -23.50 42.21
C ASN A 229 22.31 -24.26 43.53
N THR A 230 22.34 -23.56 44.66
CA THR A 230 22.14 -24.15 45.99
C THR A 230 20.76 -24.79 46.09
N LEU A 231 19.68 -24.06 45.74
CA LEU A 231 18.32 -24.59 45.76
C LEU A 231 18.14 -25.78 44.80
N PHE A 232 18.69 -25.68 43.59
CA PHE A 232 18.62 -26.73 42.58
C PHE A 232 19.35 -28.01 43.02
N SER A 233 20.56 -27.87 43.57
CA SER A 233 21.33 -29.02 44.10
C SER A 233 20.68 -29.68 45.32
N SER A 234 19.91 -28.91 46.10
CA SER A 234 19.14 -29.40 47.26
C SER A 234 17.81 -30.08 46.88
N GLY A 235 17.49 -30.17 45.58
CA GLY A 235 16.24 -30.76 45.09
C GLY A 235 14.99 -29.88 45.28
N GLN A 236 15.15 -28.63 45.72
CA GLN A 236 14.05 -27.68 45.92
C GLN A 236 13.71 -26.95 44.62
N TYR A 237 13.23 -27.68 43.62
CA TYR A 237 13.01 -27.15 42.26
C TYR A 237 11.97 -26.03 42.18
N SER A 238 10.91 -26.08 43.00
CA SER A 238 9.87 -25.04 43.03
C SER A 238 10.42 -23.69 43.50
N GLU A 239 11.22 -23.68 44.56
CA GLU A 239 11.86 -22.45 45.06
C GLU A 239 12.97 -21.97 44.11
N ALA A 240 13.73 -22.90 43.51
CA ALA A 240 14.70 -22.56 42.47
C ALA A 240 14.02 -21.87 41.26
N ALA A 241 12.85 -22.37 40.84
CA ALA A 241 12.07 -21.77 39.77
C ALA A 241 11.59 -20.35 40.12
N LYS A 242 11.13 -20.12 41.36
CA LYS A 242 10.77 -18.76 41.84
C LYS A 242 11.96 -17.81 41.83
N VAL A 243 13.14 -18.27 42.26
CA VAL A 243 14.37 -17.46 42.22
C VAL A 243 14.74 -17.11 40.78
N ALA A 244 14.62 -18.08 39.85
CA ALA A 244 14.90 -17.83 38.44
C ALA A 244 13.90 -16.85 37.79
N ALA A 245 12.62 -16.94 38.17
CA ALA A 245 11.57 -16.07 37.68
C ALA A 245 11.68 -14.62 38.20
N ASN A 246 12.01 -14.46 39.49
CA ASN A 246 12.15 -13.15 40.17
C ASN A 246 13.52 -12.49 40.02
N ALA A 247 14.47 -13.14 39.33
CA ALA A 247 15.81 -12.58 39.17
C ALA A 247 15.74 -11.22 38.44
N PRO A 248 16.38 -10.16 38.97
CA PRO A 248 16.36 -8.85 38.36
C PRO A 248 16.90 -8.93 36.94
N ARG A 249 16.30 -8.14 36.04
CA ARG A 249 16.65 -8.10 34.60
C ARG A 249 16.64 -9.46 33.89
N GLY A 250 15.99 -10.49 34.46
CA GLY A 250 15.89 -11.82 33.84
C GLY A 250 17.22 -12.56 33.72
N VAL A 251 18.19 -12.32 34.61
CA VAL A 251 19.52 -12.95 34.61
C VAL A 251 19.46 -14.48 34.55
N LEU A 252 18.44 -15.07 35.16
CA LEU A 252 18.22 -16.52 35.17
C LEU A 252 17.14 -16.98 34.17
N ARG A 253 16.54 -16.09 33.37
CA ARG A 253 15.61 -16.43 32.28
C ARG A 253 16.36 -16.72 30.99
N THR A 254 17.25 -17.71 31.06
CA THR A 254 18.18 -18.07 29.98
C THR A 254 17.94 -19.48 29.47
N PRO A 255 18.38 -19.80 28.24
CA PRO A 255 18.34 -21.18 27.72
C PRO A 255 19.03 -22.19 28.64
N GLN A 256 20.10 -21.79 29.33
CA GLN A 256 20.85 -22.64 30.25
C GLN A 256 20.01 -23.08 31.45
N THR A 257 19.20 -22.17 32.01
CA THR A 257 18.27 -22.50 33.10
C THR A 257 17.23 -23.53 32.66
N ILE A 258 16.66 -23.35 31.46
CA ILE A 258 15.69 -24.28 30.87
C ILE A 258 16.32 -25.66 30.65
N GLN A 259 17.53 -25.71 30.08
CA GLN A 259 18.27 -26.97 29.88
C GLN A 259 18.52 -27.71 31.20
N ARG A 260 18.82 -26.99 32.28
CA ARG A 260 18.97 -27.62 33.61
C ARG A 260 17.66 -28.24 34.09
N PHE A 261 16.54 -27.52 33.96
CA PHE A 261 15.23 -28.08 34.30
C PHE A 261 14.82 -29.27 33.39
N GLN A 262 15.22 -29.27 32.12
CA GLN A 262 15.01 -30.40 31.20
C GLN A 262 15.79 -31.65 31.58
N GLN A 263 16.97 -31.51 32.18
CA GLN A 263 17.80 -32.64 32.60
C GLN A 263 17.27 -33.35 33.85
N VAL A 264 16.32 -32.76 34.59
CA VAL A 264 15.75 -33.38 35.77
C VAL A 264 14.79 -34.50 35.37
N PRO A 265 15.01 -35.75 35.81
CA PRO A 265 14.11 -36.86 35.48
C PRO A 265 12.72 -36.65 36.10
N ASN A 266 11.68 -36.82 35.30
CA ASN A 266 10.30 -36.70 35.76
C ASN A 266 9.92 -37.87 36.67
N GLN A 267 9.47 -37.60 37.90
CA GLN A 267 8.91 -38.63 38.77
C GLN A 267 7.45 -38.94 38.41
N PRO A 268 7.01 -40.21 38.42
CA PRO A 268 5.63 -40.57 38.12
C PRO A 268 4.65 -39.91 39.11
N GLY A 269 3.68 -39.15 38.61
CA GLY A 269 2.63 -38.50 39.41
C GLY A 269 2.96 -37.08 39.92
N GLN A 270 4.19 -36.59 39.74
CA GLN A 270 4.53 -35.18 40.00
C GLN A 270 4.61 -34.37 38.70
N THR A 271 4.24 -33.09 38.78
CA THR A 271 4.43 -32.15 37.67
C THR A 271 5.91 -31.95 37.40
N SER A 272 6.31 -31.99 36.13
CA SER A 272 7.71 -31.78 35.74
C SER A 272 8.22 -30.44 36.28
N PRO A 273 9.44 -30.39 36.86
CA PRO A 273 10.06 -29.15 37.30
C PRO A 273 10.10 -28.06 36.22
N LEU A 274 10.26 -28.45 34.95
CA LEU A 274 10.23 -27.54 33.82
C LEU A 274 8.84 -26.90 33.62
N LEU A 275 7.77 -27.69 33.77
CA LEU A 275 6.39 -27.19 33.68
C LEU A 275 6.06 -26.28 34.87
N GLN A 276 6.59 -26.56 36.06
CA GLN A 276 6.45 -25.67 37.21
C GLN A 276 7.13 -24.32 36.95
N TYR A 277 8.33 -24.33 36.37
CA TYR A 277 9.04 -23.11 35.98
C TYR A 277 8.26 -22.26 34.97
N PHE A 278 7.76 -22.86 33.89
CA PHE A 278 6.93 -22.13 32.92
C PHE A 278 5.60 -21.65 33.52
N GLY A 279 4.98 -22.42 34.43
CA GLY A 279 3.76 -22.00 35.13
C GLY A 279 3.98 -20.71 35.92
N ILE A 280 5.06 -20.66 36.72
CA ILE A 280 5.41 -19.46 37.50
C ILE A 280 5.67 -18.26 36.56
N LEU A 281 6.40 -18.46 35.46
CA LEU A 281 6.67 -17.39 34.50
C LEU A 281 5.40 -16.86 33.82
N LEU A 282 4.46 -17.75 33.45
CA LEU A 282 3.18 -17.39 32.84
C LEU A 282 2.29 -16.57 33.81
N ASP A 283 2.36 -16.86 35.10
CA ASP A 283 1.66 -16.09 36.14
C ASP A 283 2.28 -14.69 36.32
N GLN A 284 3.60 -14.57 36.20
CA GLN A 284 4.31 -13.30 36.33
C GLN A 284 4.20 -12.39 35.11
N GLY A 285 4.21 -12.95 33.89
CA GLY A 285 4.24 -12.13 32.68
C GLY A 285 4.34 -12.91 31.37
N GLN A 286 4.91 -12.25 30.36
CA GLN A 286 5.12 -12.82 29.02
C GLN A 286 6.42 -13.64 28.97
N LEU A 287 6.36 -14.80 28.32
CA LEU A 287 7.52 -15.64 28.01
C LEU A 287 8.31 -15.07 26.85
N ASN A 288 9.63 -15.21 26.87
CA ASN A 288 10.49 -14.81 25.74
C ASN A 288 10.41 -15.82 24.58
N LYS A 289 11.06 -15.50 23.45
CA LYS A 289 11.05 -16.36 22.24
C LYS A 289 11.45 -17.81 22.52
N TYR A 290 12.55 -18.01 23.26
CA TYR A 290 13.10 -19.35 23.53
C TYR A 290 12.23 -20.14 24.52
N GLU A 291 11.77 -19.48 25.58
CA GLU A 291 10.82 -20.04 26.54
C GLU A 291 9.50 -20.45 25.85
N SER A 292 8.98 -19.61 24.96
CA SER A 292 7.76 -19.87 24.21
C SER A 292 7.91 -21.10 23.31
N LEU A 293 9.05 -21.25 22.64
CA LEU A 293 9.36 -22.43 21.82
C LEU A 293 9.43 -23.71 22.64
N GLU A 294 10.19 -23.70 23.74
CA GLU A 294 10.40 -24.88 24.59
C GLU A 294 9.12 -25.29 25.35
N LEU A 295 8.24 -24.34 25.66
CA LEU A 295 6.91 -24.63 26.20
C LEU A 295 5.99 -25.23 25.12
N CYS A 296 5.97 -24.66 23.91
CA CYS A 296 5.02 -25.07 22.87
C CYS A 296 5.36 -26.42 22.24
N ARG A 297 6.65 -26.77 22.12
CA ARG A 297 7.10 -28.04 21.52
C ARG A 297 6.44 -29.29 22.14
N PRO A 298 6.47 -29.53 23.46
CA PRO A 298 5.79 -30.69 24.06
C PRO A 298 4.26 -30.59 23.99
N VAL A 299 3.70 -29.38 24.07
CA VAL A 299 2.24 -29.15 24.03
C VAL A 299 1.67 -29.52 22.66
N LEU A 300 2.38 -29.16 21.59
CA LEU A 300 2.02 -29.49 20.21
C LEU A 300 2.18 -31.00 19.93
N GLN A 301 3.24 -31.63 20.43
CA GLN A 301 3.43 -33.09 20.32
C GLN A 301 2.32 -33.89 21.02
N GLN A 302 1.77 -33.36 22.12
CA GLN A 302 0.63 -33.95 22.83
C GLN A 302 -0.73 -33.61 22.18
N GLY A 303 -0.76 -32.85 21.09
CA GLY A 303 -1.99 -32.45 20.40
C GLY A 303 -2.86 -31.45 21.17
N ARG A 304 -2.34 -30.81 22.23
CA ARG A 304 -3.10 -29.89 23.10
C ARG A 304 -3.10 -28.46 22.58
N LYS A 305 -3.50 -28.25 21.33
CA LYS A 305 -3.46 -26.93 20.68
C LYS A 305 -4.33 -25.86 21.34
N GLN A 306 -5.39 -26.25 22.08
CA GLN A 306 -6.26 -25.29 22.79
C GLN A 306 -5.50 -24.47 23.85
N LEU A 307 -4.44 -25.03 24.45
CA LEU A 307 -3.60 -24.29 25.40
C LEU A 307 -2.84 -23.16 24.71
N LEU A 308 -2.32 -23.43 23.52
CA LEU A 308 -1.60 -22.44 22.71
C LEU A 308 -2.55 -21.30 22.28
N GLU A 309 -3.77 -21.63 21.84
CA GLU A 309 -4.79 -20.63 21.51
C GLU A 309 -5.09 -19.70 22.70
N LYS A 310 -5.20 -20.27 23.91
CA LYS A 310 -5.40 -19.48 25.13
C LYS A 310 -4.21 -18.57 25.41
N TRP A 311 -2.99 -19.09 25.36
CA TRP A 311 -1.79 -18.29 25.65
C TRP A 311 -1.53 -17.19 24.62
N LEU A 312 -1.87 -17.41 23.35
CA LEU A 312 -1.81 -16.39 22.30
C LEU A 312 -2.90 -15.32 22.45
N LYS A 313 -4.05 -15.66 23.02
CA LYS A 313 -5.13 -14.71 23.30
C LYS A 313 -4.83 -13.85 24.54
N ASP A 314 -4.17 -14.43 25.52
CA ASP A 314 -3.79 -13.76 26.77
C ASP A 314 -2.43 -13.01 26.67
N ASP A 315 -1.86 -12.90 25.46
CA ASP A 315 -0.55 -12.28 25.14
C ASP A 315 0.61 -12.78 26.04
N LYS A 316 0.58 -14.07 26.38
CA LYS A 316 1.55 -14.71 27.29
C LYS A 316 2.82 -15.19 26.62
N LEU A 317 2.86 -15.25 25.30
CA LEU A 317 3.98 -15.78 24.51
C LEU A 317 4.57 -14.69 23.63
N GLU A 318 5.89 -14.61 23.58
CA GLU A 318 6.58 -13.86 22.55
C GLU A 318 6.65 -14.70 21.27
N CYS A 319 6.01 -14.22 20.21
CA CYS A 319 5.93 -14.96 18.95
C CYS A 319 7.21 -14.79 18.11
N SER A 320 7.65 -15.86 17.47
CA SER A 320 8.80 -15.88 16.56
C SER A 320 8.47 -16.62 15.25
N GLU A 321 9.33 -16.47 14.25
CA GLU A 321 9.24 -17.23 12.99
C GLU A 321 9.29 -18.74 13.25
N GLU A 322 10.25 -19.19 14.06
CA GLU A 322 10.45 -20.59 14.42
C GLU A 322 9.23 -21.19 15.11
N LEU A 323 8.56 -20.40 15.97
CA LEU A 323 7.32 -20.82 16.63
C LEU A 323 6.20 -20.97 15.61
N GLY A 324 6.10 -20.03 14.66
CA GLY A 324 5.14 -20.12 13.56
C GLY A 324 5.37 -21.35 12.70
N ASP A 325 6.63 -21.68 12.36
CA ASP A 325 6.97 -22.85 11.55
C ASP A 325 6.62 -24.16 12.27
N LEU A 326 6.86 -24.22 13.59
CA LEU A 326 6.49 -25.36 14.42
C LEU A 326 4.97 -25.56 14.47
N VAL A 327 4.20 -24.46 14.64
CA VAL A 327 2.73 -24.50 14.70
C VAL A 327 2.13 -24.84 13.33
N LYS A 328 2.74 -24.38 12.24
CA LYS A 328 2.27 -24.61 10.86
C LYS A 328 2.16 -26.10 10.51
N GLN A 329 3.02 -26.95 11.09
CA GLN A 329 2.97 -28.40 10.88
C GLN A 329 1.68 -29.05 11.42
N VAL A 330 1.02 -28.40 12.38
CA VAL A 330 -0.20 -28.91 13.03
C VAL A 330 -1.42 -28.14 12.55
N ASP A 331 -1.34 -26.82 12.49
CA ASP A 331 -2.45 -25.95 12.13
C ASP A 331 -1.97 -24.67 11.40
N PRO A 332 -2.17 -24.56 10.08
CA PRO A 332 -1.73 -23.40 9.31
C PRO A 332 -2.51 -22.13 9.65
N THR A 333 -3.74 -22.24 10.16
CA THR A 333 -4.55 -21.07 10.55
C THR A 333 -4.07 -20.47 11.87
N LEU A 334 -3.69 -21.32 12.82
CA LEU A 334 -3.08 -20.88 14.08
C LEU A 334 -1.70 -20.28 13.82
N ALA A 335 -0.91 -20.88 12.92
CA ALA A 335 0.41 -20.37 12.54
C ALA A 335 0.34 -18.95 11.95
N LEU A 336 -0.67 -18.64 11.13
CA LEU A 336 -0.90 -17.28 10.63
C LEU A 336 -1.03 -16.27 11.80
N SER A 337 -1.72 -16.63 12.87
CA SER A 337 -1.88 -15.76 14.05
C SER A 337 -0.56 -15.55 14.81
N VAL A 338 0.34 -16.54 14.78
CA VAL A 338 1.68 -16.46 15.36
C VAL A 338 2.57 -15.58 14.50
N TYR A 339 2.60 -15.77 13.18
CA TYR A 339 3.40 -14.95 12.25
C TYR A 339 2.98 -13.48 12.26
N LEU A 340 1.68 -13.21 12.37
CA LEU A 340 1.16 -11.85 12.49
C LEU A 340 1.69 -11.14 13.74
N ARG A 341 1.74 -11.84 14.89
CA ARG A 341 2.30 -11.32 16.15
C ARG A 341 3.83 -11.25 16.13
N ALA A 342 4.48 -12.19 15.45
CA ALA A 342 5.94 -12.23 15.28
C ALA A 342 6.46 -11.16 14.32
N ASN A 343 5.56 -10.45 13.61
CA ASN A 343 5.88 -9.45 12.60
C ASN A 343 6.84 -9.97 11.52
N VAL A 344 6.48 -11.11 10.89
CA VAL A 344 7.26 -11.74 9.79
C VAL A 344 6.45 -11.68 8.49
N PRO A 345 6.52 -10.58 7.72
CA PRO A 345 5.60 -10.33 6.61
C PRO A 345 5.65 -11.39 5.50
N ALA A 346 6.84 -11.89 5.18
CA ALA A 346 7.03 -12.90 4.14
C ALA A 346 6.23 -14.19 4.41
N LYS A 347 6.30 -14.70 5.65
CA LYS A 347 5.58 -15.90 6.08
C LYS A 347 4.08 -15.66 6.23
N VAL A 348 3.66 -14.48 6.67
CA VAL A 348 2.24 -14.09 6.72
C VAL A 348 1.63 -14.13 5.32
N ILE A 349 2.31 -13.54 4.33
CA ILE A 349 1.86 -13.50 2.94
C ILE A 349 1.82 -14.92 2.35
N GLN A 350 2.84 -15.73 2.62
CA GLN A 350 2.84 -17.13 2.21
C GLN A 350 1.65 -17.89 2.81
N CYS A 351 1.34 -17.71 4.10
CA CYS A 351 0.18 -18.33 4.74
C CYS A 351 -1.15 -17.83 4.15
N PHE A 352 -1.28 -16.54 3.81
CA PHE A 352 -2.47 -16.05 3.11
C PHE A 352 -2.61 -16.66 1.72
N ALA A 353 -1.51 -16.85 1.00
CA ALA A 353 -1.51 -17.49 -0.31
C ALA A 353 -1.91 -18.97 -0.22
N GLU A 354 -1.37 -19.72 0.75
CA GLU A 354 -1.71 -21.13 0.99
C GLU A 354 -3.16 -21.32 1.47
N THR A 355 -3.71 -20.36 2.21
CA THR A 355 -5.11 -20.40 2.69
C THR A 355 -6.12 -19.79 1.71
N GLY A 356 -5.68 -19.35 0.52
CA GLY A 356 -6.54 -18.78 -0.52
C GLY A 356 -7.09 -17.38 -0.23
N GLN A 357 -6.55 -16.68 0.77
CA GLN A 357 -7.03 -15.35 1.21
C GLN A 357 -6.28 -14.20 0.52
N PHE A 358 -6.24 -14.21 -0.81
CA PHE A 358 -5.42 -13.30 -1.61
C PHE A 358 -5.75 -11.82 -1.44
N GLN A 359 -7.03 -11.47 -1.22
CA GLN A 359 -7.46 -10.09 -0.96
C GLN A 359 -6.76 -9.49 0.29
N LYS A 360 -6.49 -10.32 1.31
CA LYS A 360 -5.84 -9.87 2.54
C LYS A 360 -4.33 -9.63 2.38
N ILE A 361 -3.70 -10.21 1.34
CA ILE A 361 -2.27 -10.02 1.07
C ILE A 361 -1.98 -8.54 0.80
N VAL A 362 -2.71 -7.92 -0.13
CA VAL A 362 -2.51 -6.51 -0.49
C VAL A 362 -2.79 -5.59 0.70
N LEU A 363 -3.88 -5.85 1.43
CA LEU A 363 -4.27 -5.07 2.61
C LEU A 363 -3.21 -5.14 3.72
N TYR A 364 -2.69 -6.34 3.99
CA TYR A 364 -1.65 -6.54 5.00
C TYR A 364 -0.34 -5.87 4.57
N ALA A 365 0.12 -6.12 3.34
CA ALA A 365 1.34 -5.55 2.76
C ALA A 365 1.36 -4.02 2.86
N LYS A 366 0.27 -3.34 2.49
CA LYS A 366 0.11 -1.89 2.63
C LYS A 366 0.16 -1.44 4.10
N LYS A 367 -0.51 -2.16 5.00
CA LYS A 367 -0.56 -1.82 6.43
C LYS A 367 0.79 -1.89 7.12
N VAL A 368 1.63 -2.87 6.76
CA VAL A 368 2.96 -3.06 7.35
C VAL A 368 4.09 -2.38 6.57
N GLY A 369 3.79 -1.82 5.39
CA GLY A 369 4.79 -1.22 4.51
C GLY A 369 5.77 -2.22 3.89
N TYR A 370 5.34 -3.46 3.66
CA TYR A 370 6.16 -4.51 3.06
C TYR A 370 5.76 -4.76 1.61
N THR A 371 6.73 -4.73 0.69
CA THR A 371 6.52 -4.98 -0.75
C THR A 371 7.00 -6.39 -1.12
N PRO A 372 6.10 -7.38 -1.20
CA PRO A 372 6.45 -8.71 -1.70
C PRO A 372 6.71 -8.69 -3.21
N ASP A 373 7.29 -9.79 -3.72
CA ASP A 373 7.29 -10.08 -5.15
C ASP A 373 5.86 -10.50 -5.59
N TYR A 374 5.07 -9.50 -5.99
CA TYR A 374 3.70 -9.69 -6.42
C TYR A 374 3.56 -10.55 -7.68
N VAL A 375 4.57 -10.55 -8.56
CA VAL A 375 4.53 -11.32 -9.82
C VAL A 375 4.75 -12.81 -9.53
N LEU A 376 5.68 -13.14 -8.64
CA LEU A 376 5.85 -14.51 -8.17
C LEU A 376 4.58 -15.03 -7.48
N LEU A 377 3.96 -14.21 -6.62
CA LEU A 377 2.70 -14.55 -5.98
C LEU A 377 1.59 -14.75 -7.01
N LEU A 378 1.46 -13.86 -7.99
CA LEU A 378 0.48 -13.97 -9.07
C LEU A 378 0.65 -15.27 -9.85
N ARG A 379 1.88 -15.66 -10.22
CA ARG A 379 2.16 -16.96 -10.87
C ARG A 379 1.71 -18.14 -10.01
N GLN A 380 1.88 -18.06 -8.69
CA GLN A 380 1.40 -19.09 -7.79
C GLN A 380 -0.13 -19.12 -7.73
N VAL A 381 -0.81 -17.97 -7.66
CA VAL A 381 -2.27 -17.88 -7.66
C VAL A 381 -2.84 -18.42 -8.97
N MET A 382 -2.29 -18.02 -10.12
CA MET A 382 -2.76 -18.44 -11.44
C MET A 382 -2.70 -19.96 -11.64
N ARG A 383 -1.69 -20.63 -11.06
CA ARG A 383 -1.60 -22.11 -11.09
C ARG A 383 -2.65 -22.80 -10.23
N LEU A 384 -3.10 -22.15 -9.15
CA LEU A 384 -4.11 -22.71 -8.23
C LEU A 384 -5.53 -22.40 -8.69
N SER A 385 -5.79 -21.15 -9.07
CA SER A 385 -7.09 -20.65 -9.51
C SER A 385 -6.93 -19.44 -10.43
N PRO A 386 -7.19 -19.59 -11.75
CA PRO A 386 -7.20 -18.50 -12.72
C PRO A 386 -8.13 -17.34 -12.38
N ASP A 387 -9.33 -17.63 -11.85
CA ASP A 387 -10.33 -16.62 -11.52
C ASP A 387 -9.86 -15.72 -10.36
N GLN A 388 -9.30 -16.33 -9.31
CA GLN A 388 -8.74 -15.59 -8.18
C GLN A 388 -7.45 -14.86 -8.59
N GLY A 389 -6.67 -15.44 -9.50
CA GLY A 389 -5.50 -14.77 -10.08
C GLY A 389 -5.89 -13.51 -10.84
N THR A 390 -7.00 -13.53 -11.57
CA THR A 390 -7.51 -12.36 -12.31
C THR A 390 -7.96 -11.25 -11.35
N ALA A 391 -8.71 -11.60 -10.30
CA ALA A 391 -9.11 -10.64 -9.26
C ALA A 391 -7.88 -10.07 -8.52
N PHE A 392 -6.89 -10.89 -8.23
CA PHE A 392 -5.64 -10.45 -7.59
C PHE A 392 -4.85 -9.51 -8.50
N ALA A 393 -4.73 -9.81 -9.80
CA ALA A 393 -4.11 -8.94 -10.78
C ALA A 393 -4.79 -7.56 -10.83
N GLN A 394 -6.12 -7.51 -10.86
CA GLN A 394 -6.87 -6.24 -10.82
C GLN A 394 -6.56 -5.42 -9.56
N MET A 395 -6.47 -6.04 -8.39
CA MET A 395 -6.10 -5.35 -7.15
C MET A 395 -4.69 -4.74 -7.18
N LEU A 396 -3.77 -5.28 -7.96
CA LEU A 396 -2.39 -4.77 -8.07
C LEU A 396 -2.30 -3.45 -8.86
N VAL A 397 -3.27 -3.16 -9.71
CA VAL A 397 -3.30 -1.98 -10.60
C VAL A 397 -4.44 -1.00 -10.30
N GLN A 398 -5.26 -1.26 -9.27
CA GLN A 398 -6.39 -0.40 -8.91
C GLN A 398 -6.00 0.98 -8.34
N ASP A 399 -4.84 1.08 -7.70
CA ASP A 399 -4.35 2.33 -7.10
C ASP A 399 -3.67 3.22 -8.17
N GLU A 400 -3.52 4.53 -7.87
CA GLU A 400 -2.83 5.48 -8.77
C GLU A 400 -1.40 5.04 -9.12
N GLU A 401 -0.71 4.40 -8.17
CA GLU A 401 0.57 3.74 -8.36
C GLU A 401 0.38 2.22 -8.41
N PRO A 402 0.64 1.58 -9.57
CA PRO A 402 0.59 0.13 -9.69
C PRO A 402 1.60 -0.55 -8.75
N LEU A 403 1.14 -1.55 -8.00
CA LEU A 403 1.98 -2.36 -7.12
C LEU A 403 2.89 -3.33 -7.89
N ALA A 404 2.57 -3.60 -9.15
CA ALA A 404 3.35 -4.44 -10.04
C ALA A 404 3.28 -3.91 -11.48
N ASP A 405 4.32 -4.21 -12.26
CA ASP A 405 4.38 -3.83 -13.67
C ASP A 405 3.31 -4.57 -14.49
N ILE A 406 2.48 -3.80 -15.19
CA ILE A 406 1.41 -4.31 -16.05
C ILE A 406 1.97 -5.24 -17.13
N ASN A 407 3.16 -4.98 -17.66
CA ASN A 407 3.78 -5.84 -18.66
C ASN A 407 4.04 -7.25 -18.10
N GLN A 408 4.58 -7.33 -16.89
CA GLN A 408 4.88 -8.59 -16.22
C GLN A 408 3.60 -9.34 -15.84
N ILE A 409 2.54 -8.63 -15.45
CA ILE A 409 1.23 -9.22 -15.20
C ILE A 409 0.67 -9.85 -16.49
N VAL A 410 0.74 -9.14 -17.62
CA VAL A 410 0.31 -9.63 -18.93
C VAL A 410 1.10 -10.88 -19.34
N ASP A 411 2.43 -10.88 -19.12
CA ASP A 411 3.27 -12.05 -19.39
C ASP A 411 2.79 -13.28 -18.61
N VAL A 412 2.41 -13.12 -17.33
CA VAL A 412 1.88 -14.21 -16.50
C VAL A 412 0.54 -14.74 -17.01
N PHE A 413 -0.36 -13.88 -17.49
CA PHE A 413 -1.59 -14.32 -18.14
C PHE A 413 -1.32 -15.11 -19.42
N MET A 414 -0.35 -14.66 -20.21
CA MET A 414 0.05 -15.31 -21.47
C MET A 414 0.75 -16.64 -21.25
N GLU A 415 1.63 -16.75 -20.24
CA GLU A 415 2.24 -18.00 -19.77
C GLU A 415 1.16 -19.06 -19.44
N SER A 416 -0.01 -18.62 -18.96
CA SER A 416 -1.13 -19.48 -18.56
C SER A 416 -2.17 -19.69 -19.67
N ASN A 417 -1.96 -19.14 -20.88
CA ASN A 417 -2.92 -19.14 -22.01
C ASN A 417 -4.31 -18.53 -21.68
N LEU A 418 -4.38 -17.60 -20.73
CA LEU A 418 -5.62 -16.96 -20.26
C LEU A 418 -5.92 -15.66 -21.02
N VAL A 419 -6.06 -15.76 -22.34
CA VAL A 419 -6.17 -14.60 -23.24
C VAL A 419 -7.44 -13.78 -22.98
N GLN A 420 -8.59 -14.43 -22.77
CA GLN A 420 -9.85 -13.73 -22.53
C GLN A 420 -9.83 -12.92 -21.22
N GLN A 421 -9.27 -13.50 -20.15
CA GLN A 421 -9.10 -12.84 -18.86
C GLN A 421 -8.08 -11.70 -18.96
N CYS A 422 -6.98 -11.92 -19.69
CA CYS A 422 -5.98 -10.88 -19.99
C CYS A 422 -6.60 -9.68 -20.72
N THR A 423 -7.43 -9.94 -21.73
CA THR A 423 -8.18 -8.90 -22.46
C THR A 423 -9.06 -8.11 -21.51
N ALA A 424 -9.87 -8.77 -20.68
CA ALA A 424 -10.74 -8.10 -19.72
C ALA A 424 -9.95 -7.25 -18.70
N PHE A 425 -8.81 -7.77 -18.22
CA PHE A 425 -7.90 -7.06 -17.33
C PHE A 425 -7.32 -5.80 -18.00
N LEU A 426 -6.78 -5.93 -19.21
CA LEU A 426 -6.18 -4.81 -19.94
C LEU A 426 -7.22 -3.75 -20.35
N LEU A 427 -8.46 -4.14 -20.68
CA LEU A 427 -9.52 -3.19 -20.98
C LEU A 427 -9.86 -2.29 -19.78
N ASP A 428 -9.85 -2.82 -18.55
CA ASP A 428 -10.07 -2.02 -17.34
C ASP A 428 -8.82 -1.22 -16.95
N ALA A 429 -7.62 -1.79 -17.10
CA ALA A 429 -6.36 -1.12 -16.79
C ALA A 429 -6.11 0.09 -17.73
N LEU A 430 -6.41 -0.06 -19.02
CA LEU A 430 -6.15 0.94 -20.07
C LEU A 430 -7.32 1.92 -20.30
N LYS A 431 -8.40 1.85 -19.51
CA LYS A 431 -9.63 2.65 -19.73
C LYS A 431 -9.41 4.17 -19.81
N ASN A 432 -8.31 4.67 -19.26
CA ASN A 432 -7.95 6.08 -19.29
C ASN A 432 -7.23 6.51 -20.58
N ASN A 433 -6.95 5.56 -21.50
CA ASN A 433 -6.34 5.77 -22.80
C ASN A 433 -5.10 6.69 -22.77
N ARG A 434 -4.13 6.38 -21.90
CA ARG A 434 -2.96 7.24 -21.70
C ARG A 434 -1.90 7.00 -22.79
N PRO A 435 -1.22 8.05 -23.28
CA PRO A 435 -0.15 7.90 -24.28
C PRO A 435 1.04 7.04 -23.80
N SER A 436 1.34 7.06 -22.51
CA SER A 436 2.41 6.26 -21.88
C SER A 436 2.19 4.75 -21.96
N GLU A 437 0.96 4.32 -22.25
CA GLU A 437 0.54 2.91 -22.30
C GLU A 437 0.35 2.43 -23.76
N SER A 438 0.85 3.19 -24.74
CA SER A 438 0.76 2.89 -26.18
C SER A 438 1.21 1.48 -26.56
N HIS A 439 2.29 0.99 -25.95
CA HIS A 439 2.80 -0.35 -26.19
C HIS A 439 1.85 -1.44 -25.66
N LEU A 440 1.21 -1.21 -24.50
CA LEU A 440 0.19 -2.12 -23.95
C LEU A 440 -1.08 -2.14 -24.79
N GLN A 441 -1.50 -0.98 -25.32
CA GLN A 441 -2.62 -0.91 -26.27
C GLN A 441 -2.33 -1.72 -27.53
N THR A 442 -1.11 -1.59 -28.08
CA THR A 442 -0.66 -2.36 -29.25
C THR A 442 -0.67 -3.86 -28.95
N ARG A 443 -0.14 -4.25 -27.78
CA ARG A 443 -0.07 -5.65 -27.34
C ARG A 443 -1.45 -6.27 -27.11
N LEU A 444 -2.39 -5.51 -26.53
CA LEU A 444 -3.80 -5.92 -26.37
C LEU A 444 -4.42 -6.27 -27.73
N LEU A 445 -4.24 -5.39 -28.73
CA LEU A 445 -4.77 -5.59 -30.07
C LEU A 445 -4.08 -6.75 -30.78
N GLU A 446 -2.74 -6.85 -30.70
CA GLU A 446 -1.96 -7.94 -31.29
C GLU A 446 -2.42 -9.30 -30.77
N MET A 447 -2.50 -9.45 -29.45
CA MET A 447 -2.94 -10.69 -28.81
C MET A 447 -4.33 -11.11 -29.28
N ASN A 448 -5.29 -10.17 -29.33
CA ASN A 448 -6.66 -10.47 -29.77
C ASN A 448 -6.73 -10.71 -31.28
N LEU A 449 -5.97 -10.01 -32.12
CA LEU A 449 -5.93 -10.24 -33.57
C LEU A 449 -5.38 -11.62 -33.93
N MET A 450 -4.47 -12.16 -33.11
CA MET A 450 -3.94 -13.51 -33.31
C MET A 450 -4.88 -14.63 -32.84
N THR A 451 -5.68 -14.38 -31.81
CA THR A 451 -6.45 -15.44 -31.11
C THR A 451 -7.96 -15.32 -31.27
N ALA A 452 -8.50 -14.10 -31.25
CA ALA A 452 -9.93 -13.80 -31.34
C ALA A 452 -10.17 -12.49 -32.14
N PRO A 453 -10.02 -12.51 -33.49
CA PRO A 453 -10.14 -11.31 -34.32
C PRO A 453 -11.42 -10.50 -34.14
N GLN A 454 -12.54 -11.18 -33.83
CA GLN A 454 -13.83 -10.52 -33.58
C GLN A 454 -13.80 -9.57 -32.37
N VAL A 455 -13.03 -9.90 -31.34
CA VAL A 455 -12.88 -9.05 -30.15
C VAL A 455 -12.03 -7.82 -30.50
N ALA A 456 -10.96 -8.00 -31.26
CA ALA A 456 -10.15 -6.89 -31.75
C ALA A 456 -10.96 -5.95 -32.66
N ASP A 457 -11.79 -6.50 -33.55
CA ASP A 457 -12.69 -5.72 -34.41
C ASP A 457 -13.65 -4.86 -33.58
N ALA A 458 -14.25 -5.41 -32.53
CA ALA A 458 -15.12 -4.66 -31.62
C ALA A 458 -14.37 -3.55 -30.86
N ILE A 459 -13.16 -3.81 -30.37
CA ILE A 459 -12.32 -2.81 -29.67
C ILE A 459 -11.97 -1.65 -30.61
N LEU A 460 -11.57 -1.96 -31.84
CA LEU A 460 -11.22 -0.97 -32.87
C LEU A 460 -12.45 -0.19 -33.34
N GLY A 461 -13.56 -0.87 -33.59
CA GLY A 461 -14.82 -0.27 -34.04
C GLY A 461 -15.42 0.69 -33.01
N ASN A 462 -15.29 0.38 -31.72
CA ASN A 462 -15.72 1.25 -30.61
C ASN A 462 -14.73 2.40 -30.31
N GLN A 463 -13.60 2.49 -31.03
CA GLN A 463 -12.57 3.52 -30.85
C GLN A 463 -12.10 3.67 -29.40
N MET A 464 -11.98 2.55 -28.67
CA MET A 464 -11.63 2.56 -27.24
C MET A 464 -10.22 3.10 -26.96
N PHE A 465 -9.32 3.03 -27.94
CA PHE A 465 -7.90 3.38 -27.81
C PHE A 465 -7.41 4.20 -29.01
N THR A 466 -6.42 5.07 -28.79
CA THR A 466 -5.91 5.99 -29.86
C THR A 466 -4.40 5.99 -30.04
N HIS A 467 -3.62 5.41 -29.11
CA HIS A 467 -2.17 5.59 -29.03
C HIS A 467 -1.34 4.36 -29.45
N TYR A 468 -1.97 3.29 -29.93
CA TYR A 468 -1.28 2.08 -30.40
C TYR A 468 -0.55 2.30 -31.74
N ASP A 469 0.38 1.39 -32.07
CA ASP A 469 1.07 1.36 -33.36
C ASP A 469 0.10 0.97 -34.49
N ARG A 470 -0.37 1.99 -35.21
CA ARG A 470 -1.33 1.84 -36.31
C ARG A 470 -0.81 1.00 -37.46
N ALA A 471 0.47 1.14 -37.82
CA ALA A 471 1.05 0.42 -38.95
C ALA A 471 1.15 -1.07 -38.66
N HIS A 472 1.61 -1.42 -37.45
CA HIS A 472 1.67 -2.81 -37.01
C HIS A 472 0.28 -3.45 -36.90
N VAL A 473 -0.68 -2.75 -36.27
CA VAL A 473 -2.06 -3.22 -36.13
C VAL A 473 -2.73 -3.40 -37.49
N ALA A 474 -2.51 -2.50 -38.45
CA ALA A 474 -3.05 -2.61 -39.81
C ALA A 474 -2.63 -3.92 -40.50
N GLN A 475 -1.34 -4.26 -40.42
CA GLN A 475 -0.80 -5.51 -40.98
C GLN A 475 -1.42 -6.75 -40.34
N LEU A 476 -1.66 -6.71 -39.02
CA LEU A 476 -2.31 -7.80 -38.30
C LEU A 476 -3.80 -7.91 -38.65
N CYS A 477 -4.51 -6.79 -38.81
CA CYS A 477 -5.89 -6.76 -39.30
C CYS A 477 -6.00 -7.38 -40.70
N GLU A 478 -5.07 -7.07 -41.62
CA GLU A 478 -5.04 -7.68 -42.95
C GLU A 478 -4.85 -9.21 -42.86
N LYS A 479 -3.89 -9.68 -42.05
CA LYS A 479 -3.66 -11.12 -41.82
C LYS A 479 -4.87 -11.82 -41.18
N ALA A 480 -5.59 -11.13 -40.32
CA ALA A 480 -6.79 -11.64 -39.66
C ALA A 480 -8.06 -11.58 -40.54
N GLY A 481 -7.97 -11.04 -41.76
CA GLY A 481 -9.10 -10.91 -42.69
C GLY A 481 -10.00 -9.68 -42.44
N LEU A 482 -9.63 -8.81 -41.50
CA LEU A 482 -10.35 -7.57 -41.16
C LEU A 482 -9.91 -6.41 -42.06
N LEU A 483 -10.15 -6.54 -43.37
CA LEU A 483 -9.65 -5.60 -44.38
C LEU A 483 -10.19 -4.17 -44.21
N GLN A 484 -11.42 -4.00 -43.72
CA GLN A 484 -11.97 -2.67 -43.43
C GLN A 484 -11.14 -1.94 -42.37
N ARG A 485 -10.84 -2.61 -41.25
CA ARG A 485 -10.01 -2.05 -40.17
C ARG A 485 -8.57 -1.82 -40.64
N ALA A 486 -8.03 -2.71 -41.47
CA ALA A 486 -6.69 -2.52 -42.04
C ALA A 486 -6.61 -1.23 -42.90
N LEU A 487 -7.60 -0.99 -43.75
CA LEU A 487 -7.68 0.21 -44.59
C LEU A 487 -7.86 1.52 -43.79
N GLU A 488 -8.58 1.50 -42.67
CA GLU A 488 -8.70 2.68 -41.79
C GLU A 488 -7.34 3.09 -41.17
N HIS A 489 -6.42 2.14 -41.06
CA HIS A 489 -5.15 2.33 -40.34
C HIS A 489 -3.96 2.49 -41.27
N TYR A 490 -4.06 2.02 -42.51
CA TYR A 490 -3.03 2.24 -43.51
C TYR A 490 -2.90 3.72 -43.87
N THR A 491 -1.65 4.15 -43.95
CA THR A 491 -1.27 5.52 -44.37
C THR A 491 -0.44 5.51 -45.64
N ASP A 492 0.25 4.40 -45.94
CA ASP A 492 1.00 4.23 -47.18
C ASP A 492 0.05 3.79 -48.31
N LEU A 493 0.08 4.56 -49.40
CA LEU A 493 -0.69 4.30 -50.62
C LEU A 493 -0.42 2.90 -51.20
N TYR A 494 0.80 2.37 -51.04
CA TYR A 494 1.13 1.02 -51.52
C TYR A 494 0.29 -0.05 -50.80
N ASP A 495 0.19 0.03 -49.48
CA ASP A 495 -0.60 -0.91 -48.67
C ASP A 495 -2.10 -0.72 -48.90
N ILE A 496 -2.56 0.53 -49.03
CA ILE A 496 -3.97 0.83 -49.37
C ILE A 496 -4.34 0.20 -50.72
N LYS A 497 -3.53 0.38 -51.76
CA LYS A 497 -3.76 -0.23 -53.08
C LYS A 497 -3.80 -1.75 -53.02
N ARG A 498 -2.93 -2.37 -52.20
CA ARG A 498 -2.91 -3.83 -52.03
C ARG A 498 -4.19 -4.34 -51.37
N ALA A 499 -4.70 -3.66 -50.36
CA ALA A 499 -5.88 -4.11 -49.62
C ALA A 499 -7.20 -3.77 -50.34
N ILE A 500 -7.31 -2.60 -50.97
CA ILE A 500 -8.57 -2.06 -51.53
C ILE A 500 -9.10 -2.86 -52.73
N VAL A 501 -8.23 -3.59 -53.44
CA VAL A 501 -8.62 -4.41 -54.60
C VAL A 501 -9.50 -5.60 -54.24
N HIS A 502 -9.48 -6.04 -52.97
CA HIS A 502 -10.28 -7.15 -52.46
C HIS A 502 -11.72 -6.72 -52.12
N THR A 503 -12.38 -6.03 -53.05
CA THR A 503 -13.72 -5.43 -52.88
C THR A 503 -14.83 -6.39 -52.46
N HIS A 504 -14.73 -7.67 -52.82
CA HIS A 504 -15.69 -8.72 -52.44
C HIS A 504 -15.72 -9.01 -50.93
N LEU A 505 -14.66 -8.63 -50.20
CA LEU A 505 -14.57 -8.78 -48.75
C LEU A 505 -14.94 -7.48 -48.01
N LEU A 506 -15.23 -6.41 -48.74
CA LEU A 506 -15.53 -5.08 -48.20
C LEU A 506 -17.01 -4.75 -48.38
N ASN A 507 -17.57 -4.00 -47.42
CA ASN A 507 -18.91 -3.44 -47.59
C ASN A 507 -18.85 -2.32 -48.63
N ALA A 508 -19.69 -2.40 -49.67
CA ALA A 508 -19.68 -1.47 -50.80
C ALA A 508 -19.98 -0.03 -50.40
N GLU A 509 -20.93 0.19 -49.48
CA GLU A 509 -21.30 1.53 -49.00
C GLU A 509 -20.19 2.14 -48.15
N TRP A 510 -19.62 1.35 -47.24
CA TRP A 510 -18.46 1.77 -46.45
C TRP A 510 -17.27 2.13 -47.33
N LEU A 511 -16.96 1.30 -48.34
CA LEU A 511 -15.85 1.54 -49.26
C LEU A 511 -16.04 2.84 -50.05
N VAL A 512 -17.26 3.11 -50.54
CA VAL A 512 -17.57 4.39 -51.18
C VAL A 512 -17.37 5.57 -50.22
N ASN A 513 -17.75 5.44 -48.95
CA ASN A 513 -17.51 6.49 -47.95
C ASN A 513 -16.03 6.68 -47.62
N TYR A 514 -15.24 5.60 -47.59
CA TYR A 514 -13.79 5.63 -47.32
C TYR A 514 -13.01 6.47 -48.35
N PHE A 515 -13.43 6.48 -49.62
CA PHE A 515 -12.81 7.37 -50.61
C PHE A 515 -12.91 8.86 -50.25
N GLY A 516 -13.86 9.26 -49.40
CA GLY A 516 -13.96 10.63 -48.90
C GLY A 516 -12.87 11.02 -47.90
N SER A 517 -12.15 10.07 -47.30
CA SER A 517 -11.01 10.34 -46.42
C SER A 517 -9.66 10.35 -47.14
N LEU A 518 -9.62 9.92 -48.41
CA LEU A 518 -8.40 9.90 -49.21
C LEU A 518 -8.16 11.25 -49.89
N SER A 519 -6.91 11.54 -50.22
CA SER A 519 -6.61 12.69 -51.08
C SER A 519 -7.13 12.45 -52.51
N VAL A 520 -7.22 13.52 -53.31
CA VAL A 520 -7.67 13.43 -54.72
C VAL A 520 -6.73 12.54 -55.54
N GLU A 521 -5.42 12.68 -55.33
CA GLU A 521 -4.40 11.88 -56.03
C GLU A 521 -4.48 10.40 -55.63
N ASP A 522 -4.56 10.13 -54.32
CA ASP A 522 -4.67 8.76 -53.80
C ASP A 522 -5.95 8.08 -54.27
N SER A 523 -7.07 8.81 -54.31
CA SER A 523 -8.36 8.31 -54.79
C SER A 523 -8.29 7.85 -56.25
N LEU A 524 -7.71 8.65 -57.14
CA LEU A 524 -7.55 8.30 -58.55
C LEU A 524 -6.64 7.09 -58.73
N GLU A 525 -5.56 7.04 -57.95
CA GLU A 525 -4.61 5.93 -57.95
C GLU A 525 -5.20 4.63 -57.38
N CYS A 526 -6.06 4.71 -56.36
CA CYS A 526 -6.83 3.58 -55.82
C CYS A 526 -7.89 3.09 -56.82
N LEU A 527 -8.63 3.98 -57.48
CA LEU A 527 -9.57 3.61 -58.54
C LEU A 527 -8.85 2.91 -59.71
N ARG A 528 -7.68 3.43 -60.11
CA ARG A 528 -6.82 2.80 -61.12
C ARG A 528 -6.39 1.40 -60.69
N ALA A 529 -5.96 1.22 -59.44
CA ALA A 529 -5.58 -0.09 -58.91
C ALA A 529 -6.76 -1.07 -58.90
N MET A 530 -7.96 -0.63 -58.47
CA MET A 530 -9.19 -1.42 -58.47
C MET A 530 -9.57 -1.89 -59.88
N LEU A 531 -9.56 -0.99 -60.87
CA LEU A 531 -9.89 -1.32 -62.26
C LEU A 531 -8.84 -2.22 -62.92
N THR A 532 -7.56 -2.05 -62.56
CA THR A 532 -6.46 -2.90 -63.04
C THR A 532 -6.59 -4.34 -62.54
N HIS A 533 -6.96 -4.51 -61.27
CA HIS A 533 -7.05 -5.83 -60.66
C HIS A 533 -8.21 -6.66 -61.23
N ASN A 534 -9.43 -6.11 -61.21
CA ASN A 534 -10.59 -6.77 -61.80
C ASN A 534 -11.63 -5.75 -62.24
N LEU A 535 -11.57 -5.40 -63.53
CA LEU A 535 -12.46 -4.41 -64.14
C LEU A 535 -13.93 -4.76 -63.91
N ARG A 536 -14.35 -6.00 -64.19
CA ARG A 536 -15.77 -6.38 -64.19
C ARG A 536 -16.39 -6.35 -62.79
N GLN A 537 -15.64 -6.80 -61.80
CA GLN A 537 -16.10 -6.85 -60.41
C GLN A 537 -16.12 -5.45 -59.77
N ASN A 538 -15.09 -4.63 -60.03
CA ASN A 538 -14.92 -3.36 -59.34
C ASN A 538 -15.63 -2.19 -60.03
N LEU A 539 -16.13 -2.40 -61.26
CA LEU A 539 -16.73 -1.36 -62.08
C LEU A 539 -17.86 -0.60 -61.36
N GLN A 540 -18.80 -1.34 -60.77
CA GLN A 540 -19.97 -0.74 -60.12
C GLN A 540 -19.57 0.18 -58.96
N ILE A 541 -18.61 -0.25 -58.13
CA ILE A 541 -18.11 0.54 -57.00
C ILE A 541 -17.34 1.76 -57.51
N CYS A 542 -16.47 1.58 -58.52
CA CYS A 542 -15.73 2.69 -59.11
C CYS A 542 -16.66 3.75 -59.71
N VAL A 543 -17.77 3.34 -60.34
CA VAL A 543 -18.80 4.25 -60.85
C VAL A 543 -19.53 4.97 -59.72
N GLN A 544 -19.84 4.29 -58.61
CA GLN A 544 -20.46 4.92 -57.43
C GLN A 544 -19.54 5.96 -56.78
N VAL A 545 -18.25 5.64 -56.61
CA VAL A 545 -17.24 6.58 -56.12
C VAL A 545 -17.11 7.78 -57.06
N ALA A 546 -16.97 7.53 -58.37
CA ALA A 546 -16.92 8.57 -59.38
C ALA A 546 -18.16 9.47 -59.33
N THR A 547 -19.35 8.89 -59.24
CA THR A 547 -20.62 9.64 -59.15
C THR A 547 -20.75 10.44 -57.86
N LYS A 548 -20.17 9.98 -56.74
CA LYS A 548 -20.26 10.69 -55.46
C LYS A 548 -19.24 11.82 -55.31
N TYR A 549 -18.01 11.62 -55.81
CA TYR A 549 -16.90 12.56 -55.61
C TYR A 549 -16.42 13.25 -56.90
N HIS A 550 -17.20 13.24 -57.99
CA HIS A 550 -16.76 13.85 -59.27
C HIS A 550 -16.40 15.34 -59.16
N GLU A 551 -17.02 16.08 -58.25
CA GLU A 551 -16.71 17.51 -58.04
C GLU A 551 -15.28 17.70 -57.52
N GLN A 552 -14.79 16.78 -56.67
CA GLN A 552 -13.45 16.83 -56.10
C GLN A 552 -12.41 16.16 -57.03
N LEU A 553 -12.76 15.01 -57.61
CA LEU A 553 -11.86 14.25 -58.49
C LEU A 553 -11.74 14.81 -59.90
N THR A 554 -12.62 15.75 -60.27
CA THR A 554 -12.81 16.33 -61.61
C THR A 554 -13.31 15.33 -62.65
N THR A 555 -14.30 15.77 -63.43
CA THR A 555 -14.92 14.95 -64.47
C THR A 555 -13.92 14.54 -65.56
N THR A 556 -12.97 15.41 -65.90
CA THR A 556 -11.93 15.13 -66.92
C THR A 556 -11.02 13.99 -66.51
N ALA A 557 -10.51 13.98 -65.27
CA ALA A 557 -9.63 12.91 -64.80
C ALA A 557 -10.36 11.55 -64.71
N LEU A 558 -11.64 11.55 -64.33
CA LEU A 558 -12.47 10.34 -64.32
C LEU A 558 -12.77 9.82 -65.73
N ILE A 559 -13.00 10.70 -66.71
CA ILE A 559 -13.14 10.32 -68.12
C ILE A 559 -11.86 9.64 -68.61
N ASP A 560 -10.71 10.30 -68.43
CA ASP A 560 -9.40 9.77 -68.86
C ASP A 560 -9.10 8.41 -68.20
N LEU A 561 -9.46 8.26 -66.91
CA LEU A 561 -9.32 7.01 -66.18
C LEU A 561 -10.13 5.88 -66.84
N PHE A 562 -11.45 6.04 -67.01
CA PHE A 562 -12.28 4.98 -67.62
C PHE A 562 -11.89 4.70 -69.08
N GLU A 563 -11.47 5.72 -69.84
CA GLU A 563 -10.99 5.56 -71.22
C GLU A 563 -9.67 4.78 -71.29
N SER A 564 -8.75 4.99 -70.34
CA SER A 564 -7.48 4.26 -70.29
C SER A 564 -7.69 2.75 -70.15
N PHE A 565 -8.75 2.32 -69.45
CA PHE A 565 -9.16 0.91 -69.32
C PHE A 565 -10.13 0.45 -70.41
N LYS A 566 -10.46 1.31 -71.39
CA LYS A 566 -11.48 1.05 -72.43
C LYS A 566 -12.84 0.66 -71.86
N SER A 567 -13.18 1.14 -70.66
CA SER A 567 -14.42 0.82 -69.97
C SER A 567 -15.54 1.77 -70.37
N TYR A 568 -16.10 1.56 -71.56
CA TYR A 568 -17.21 2.38 -72.07
C TYR A 568 -18.50 2.18 -71.29
N GLU A 569 -18.68 1.00 -70.67
CA GLU A 569 -19.80 0.72 -69.76
C GLU A 569 -19.70 1.57 -68.48
N GLY A 570 -18.51 1.64 -67.86
CA GLY A 570 -18.28 2.52 -66.71
C GLY A 570 -18.47 3.99 -67.05
N LEU A 571 -17.90 4.42 -68.19
CA LEU A 571 -18.04 5.78 -68.69
C LEU A 571 -19.52 6.13 -68.94
N PHE A 572 -20.30 5.20 -69.49
CA PHE A 572 -21.72 5.38 -69.71
C PHE A 572 -22.50 5.57 -68.40
N TYR A 573 -22.33 4.67 -67.42
CA TYR A 573 -23.05 4.80 -66.15
C TYR A 573 -22.64 6.03 -65.34
N PHE A 574 -21.34 6.35 -65.32
CA PHE A 574 -20.84 7.55 -64.65
C PHE A 574 -21.31 8.83 -65.33
N LEU A 575 -21.12 8.98 -66.64
CA LEU A 575 -21.54 10.19 -67.33
C LEU A 575 -23.08 10.32 -67.36
N GLY A 576 -23.82 9.21 -67.37
CA GLY A 576 -25.29 9.22 -67.31
C GLY A 576 -25.85 9.87 -66.03
N SER A 577 -25.15 9.78 -64.90
CA SER A 577 -25.59 10.42 -63.65
C SER A 577 -25.37 11.93 -63.65
N ILE A 578 -24.42 12.44 -64.44
CA ILE A 578 -24.05 13.87 -64.47
C ILE A 578 -24.48 14.62 -65.74
N VAL A 579 -24.73 13.94 -66.87
CA VAL A 579 -24.91 14.56 -68.20
C VAL A 579 -26.11 15.50 -68.26
N ASN A 580 -27.18 15.20 -67.54
CA ASN A 580 -28.38 16.06 -67.50
C ASN A 580 -28.15 17.38 -66.76
N PHE A 581 -27.10 17.46 -65.93
CA PHE A 581 -26.77 18.63 -65.11
C PHE A 581 -25.50 19.36 -65.60
N SER A 582 -24.68 18.71 -66.42
CA SER A 582 -23.44 19.29 -66.97
C SER A 582 -23.71 20.14 -68.21
N GLN A 583 -23.00 21.28 -68.34
CA GLN A 583 -22.97 22.10 -69.55
C GLN A 583 -21.68 21.91 -70.38
N ASP A 584 -20.78 21.01 -69.94
CA ASP A 584 -19.50 20.78 -70.61
C ASP A 584 -19.66 20.01 -71.93
N PRO A 585 -19.28 20.60 -73.08
CA PRO A 585 -19.33 19.92 -74.38
C PRO A 585 -18.62 18.57 -74.43
N GLU A 586 -17.53 18.40 -73.67
CA GLU A 586 -16.76 17.16 -73.65
C GLU A 586 -17.52 16.03 -72.95
N VAL A 587 -18.21 16.32 -71.84
CA VAL A 587 -19.05 15.36 -71.11
C VAL A 587 -20.16 14.81 -72.00
N HIS A 588 -20.85 15.68 -72.74
CA HIS A 588 -21.92 15.27 -73.65
C HIS A 588 -21.37 14.46 -74.83
N PHE A 589 -20.24 14.86 -75.41
CA PHE A 589 -19.60 14.11 -76.49
C PHE A 589 -19.16 12.71 -76.03
N LYS A 590 -18.48 12.62 -74.88
CA LYS A 590 -17.97 11.37 -74.31
C LYS A 590 -19.12 10.45 -73.88
N TYR A 591 -20.24 11.00 -73.41
CA TYR A 591 -21.44 10.22 -73.12
C TYR A 591 -22.07 9.61 -74.38
N ILE A 592 -22.21 10.40 -75.46
CA ILE A 592 -22.67 9.89 -76.77
C ILE A 592 -21.73 8.78 -77.26
N GLN A 593 -20.42 8.98 -77.13
CA GLN A 593 -19.41 7.99 -77.51
C GLN A 593 -19.53 6.69 -76.70
N ALA A 594 -19.71 6.78 -75.39
CA ALA A 594 -19.89 5.63 -74.51
C ALA A 594 -21.19 4.87 -74.83
N ALA A 595 -22.32 5.58 -74.92
CA ALA A 595 -23.63 5.02 -75.22
C ALA A 595 -23.66 4.31 -76.60
N CYS A 596 -22.97 4.88 -77.59
CA CYS A 596 -22.79 4.27 -78.91
C CYS A 596 -22.02 2.94 -78.82
N LYS A 597 -20.91 2.92 -78.07
CA LYS A 597 -20.06 1.73 -77.92
C LYS A 597 -20.67 0.63 -77.02
N THR A 598 -21.58 1.00 -76.11
CA THR A 598 -22.33 0.04 -75.27
C THR A 598 -23.64 -0.45 -75.92
N GLY A 599 -23.98 0.06 -77.12
CA GLY A 599 -25.19 -0.33 -77.86
C GLY A 599 -26.49 0.32 -77.35
N GLN A 600 -26.40 1.34 -76.50
CA GLN A 600 -27.55 2.07 -75.94
C GLN A 600 -28.06 3.17 -76.89
N ILE A 601 -28.55 2.77 -78.06
CA ILE A 601 -28.90 3.68 -79.17
C ILE A 601 -30.01 4.68 -78.81
N LYS A 602 -30.97 4.28 -77.97
CA LYS A 602 -32.05 5.17 -77.50
C LYS A 602 -31.52 6.37 -76.72
N GLU A 603 -30.45 6.16 -75.97
CA GLU A 603 -29.84 7.20 -75.15
C GLU A 603 -28.98 8.16 -75.99
N VAL A 604 -28.32 7.62 -77.03
CA VAL A 604 -27.66 8.43 -78.06
C VAL A 604 -28.69 9.32 -78.78
N GLU A 605 -29.86 8.78 -79.14
CA GLU A 605 -30.96 9.54 -79.73
C GLU A 605 -31.45 10.64 -78.78
N ARG A 606 -31.71 10.31 -77.51
CA ARG A 606 -32.19 11.24 -76.47
C ARG A 606 -31.27 12.44 -76.35
N ILE A 607 -29.97 12.22 -76.13
CA ILE A 607 -29.00 13.30 -75.94
C ILE A 607 -28.81 14.10 -77.23
N CYS A 608 -28.77 13.46 -78.40
CA CYS A 608 -28.69 14.16 -79.67
C CYS A 608 -29.90 15.07 -79.92
N ARG A 609 -31.09 14.73 -79.39
CA ARG A 609 -32.33 15.52 -79.49
C ARG A 609 -32.45 16.60 -78.42
N GLU A 610 -32.09 16.30 -77.17
CA GLU A 610 -32.38 17.14 -76.00
C GLU A 610 -31.22 18.07 -75.63
N SER A 611 -29.97 17.64 -75.82
CA SER A 611 -28.81 18.45 -75.43
C SER A 611 -28.46 19.52 -76.47
N ASN A 612 -28.06 20.69 -75.99
CA ASN A 612 -27.49 21.80 -76.78
C ASN A 612 -26.00 22.02 -76.50
N CYS A 613 -25.40 21.21 -75.63
CA CYS A 613 -24.08 21.50 -75.06
C CYS A 613 -22.93 20.84 -75.86
N TYR A 614 -23.20 19.82 -76.68
CA TYR A 614 -22.16 19.12 -77.44
C TYR A 614 -21.75 19.86 -78.73
N ASN A 615 -20.51 19.66 -79.17
CA ASN A 615 -20.06 20.14 -80.48
C ASN A 615 -20.66 19.28 -81.60
N ALA A 616 -21.60 19.86 -82.35
CA ALA A 616 -22.37 19.17 -83.38
C ALA A 616 -21.52 18.62 -84.53
N GLU A 617 -20.44 19.30 -84.93
CA GLU A 617 -19.56 18.84 -86.00
C GLU A 617 -18.74 17.61 -85.57
N ARG A 618 -18.23 17.62 -84.33
CA ARG A 618 -17.49 16.49 -83.76
C ARG A 618 -18.40 15.26 -83.56
N VAL A 619 -19.62 15.45 -83.07
CA VAL A 619 -20.62 14.37 -82.92
C VAL A 619 -21.03 13.81 -84.28
N LYS A 620 -21.32 14.67 -85.26
CA LYS A 620 -21.64 14.26 -86.64
C LYS A 620 -20.55 13.34 -87.21
N ASN A 621 -19.30 13.78 -87.14
CA ASN A 621 -18.18 13.01 -87.70
C ASN A 621 -18.01 11.66 -86.98
N PHE A 622 -18.12 11.63 -85.65
CA PHE A 622 -18.10 10.40 -84.88
C PHE A 622 -19.25 9.44 -85.26
N LEU A 623 -20.49 9.91 -85.39
CA LEU A 623 -21.64 9.07 -85.75
C LEU A 623 -21.53 8.51 -87.17
N LYS A 624 -20.95 9.25 -88.11
CA LYS A 624 -20.62 8.77 -89.47
C LYS A 624 -19.58 7.64 -89.43
N GLU A 625 -18.59 7.73 -88.56
CA GLU A 625 -17.58 6.69 -88.38
C GLU A 625 -18.12 5.46 -87.65
N ALA A 626 -18.98 5.65 -86.65
CA ALA A 626 -19.51 4.59 -85.80
C ALA A 626 -20.45 3.62 -86.53
N LYS A 627 -21.02 4.01 -87.69
CA LYS A 627 -21.89 3.17 -88.54
C LYS A 627 -22.97 2.42 -87.75
N LEU A 628 -23.73 3.14 -86.94
CA LEU A 628 -24.81 2.59 -86.12
C LEU A 628 -25.85 1.83 -86.97
N THR A 629 -26.46 0.79 -86.40
CA THR A 629 -27.56 0.06 -87.06
C THR A 629 -28.78 0.94 -87.29
N ASP A 630 -29.05 1.87 -86.36
CA ASP A 630 -30.03 2.93 -86.52
C ASP A 630 -29.32 4.28 -86.76
N GLN A 631 -29.61 4.88 -87.91
CA GLN A 631 -29.02 6.16 -88.33
C GLN A 631 -29.82 7.37 -87.82
N LEU A 632 -30.91 7.16 -87.07
CA LEU A 632 -31.75 8.22 -86.53
C LEU A 632 -30.97 9.27 -85.69
N PRO A 633 -30.00 8.90 -84.82
CA PRO A 633 -29.21 9.90 -84.10
C PRO A 633 -28.39 10.82 -85.03
N LEU A 634 -27.80 10.26 -86.10
CA LEU A 634 -27.06 11.04 -87.10
C LEU A 634 -27.99 11.99 -87.86
N ILE A 635 -29.20 11.52 -88.20
CA ILE A 635 -30.22 12.33 -88.85
C ILE A 635 -30.62 13.52 -87.95
N ILE A 636 -30.84 13.28 -86.66
CA ILE A 636 -31.22 14.33 -85.70
C ILE A 636 -30.13 15.40 -85.58
N VAL A 637 -28.86 15.02 -85.44
CA VAL A 637 -27.75 15.98 -85.33
C VAL A 637 -27.61 16.79 -86.62
N CYS A 638 -27.67 16.14 -87.79
CA CYS A 638 -27.54 16.84 -89.07
C CYS A 638 -28.72 17.76 -89.38
N ASP A 639 -29.94 17.41 -88.96
CA ASP A 639 -31.13 18.25 -89.14
C ASP A 639 -31.14 19.45 -88.18
N ARG A 640 -30.83 19.23 -86.89
CA ARG A 640 -30.83 20.29 -85.87
C ARG A 640 -29.78 21.37 -86.11
N PHE A 641 -28.64 21.03 -86.73
CA PHE A 641 -27.51 21.93 -86.93
C PHE A 641 -27.20 22.22 -88.41
N ASP A 642 -28.16 22.00 -89.31
CA ASP A 642 -28.10 22.34 -90.75
C ASP A 642 -26.97 21.66 -91.55
N PHE A 643 -26.57 20.44 -91.19
CA PHE A 643 -25.62 19.60 -91.94
C PHE A 643 -26.31 18.66 -92.95
N VAL A 644 -27.46 19.07 -93.49
CA VAL A 644 -28.32 18.24 -94.35
C VAL A 644 -27.59 17.78 -95.62
N HIS A 645 -26.76 18.64 -96.21
CA HIS A 645 -25.98 18.30 -97.40
C HIS A 645 -25.00 17.13 -97.14
N ASP A 646 -24.29 17.18 -96.01
CA ASP A 646 -23.35 16.14 -95.58
C ASP A 646 -24.05 14.82 -95.24
N LEU A 647 -25.27 14.89 -94.69
CA LEU A 647 -26.10 13.73 -94.37
C LEU A 647 -26.53 12.99 -95.65
N VAL A 648 -27.05 13.73 -96.64
CA VAL A 648 -27.51 13.15 -97.92
C VAL A 648 -26.35 12.49 -98.66
N LEU A 649 -25.19 13.15 -98.73
CA LEU A 649 -23.98 12.58 -99.33
C LEU A 649 -23.54 11.29 -98.63
N TYR A 650 -23.59 11.25 -97.30
CA TYR A 650 -23.21 10.07 -96.52
C TYR A 650 -24.20 8.91 -96.67
N LEU A 651 -25.51 9.15 -96.57
CA LEU A 651 -26.54 8.12 -96.72
C LEU A 651 -26.58 7.55 -98.15
N TYR A 652 -26.37 8.40 -99.15
CA TYR A 652 -26.30 7.99 -100.55
C TYR A 652 -25.05 7.14 -100.85
N ARG A 653 -23.87 7.58 -100.39
CA ARG A 653 -22.61 6.83 -100.59
C ARG A 653 -22.57 5.47 -99.91
N ASN A 654 -23.33 5.27 -98.83
CA ASN A 654 -23.39 4.00 -98.09
C ASN A 654 -24.63 3.15 -98.42
N SER A 655 -25.40 3.48 -99.47
CA SER A 655 -26.58 2.74 -99.92
C SER A 655 -27.72 2.62 -98.88
N LEU A 656 -27.88 3.62 -97.99
CA LEU A 656 -28.86 3.63 -96.90
C LEU A 656 -30.18 4.32 -97.30
N GLN A 657 -30.78 3.91 -98.43
CA GLN A 657 -31.96 4.57 -99.03
C GLN A 657 -33.19 4.62 -98.11
N LYS A 658 -33.41 3.58 -97.29
CA LYS A 658 -34.50 3.51 -96.30
C LYS A 658 -34.48 4.68 -95.31
N TYR A 659 -33.30 5.16 -94.93
CA TYR A 659 -33.14 6.28 -94.00
C TYR A 659 -33.30 7.64 -94.68
N ILE A 660 -33.06 7.72 -95.99
CA ILE A 660 -33.38 8.90 -96.82
C ILE A 660 -34.90 9.11 -96.86
N GLU A 661 -35.67 8.03 -97.06
CA GLU A 661 -37.13 8.08 -97.02
C GLU A 661 -37.65 8.49 -95.63
N ILE A 662 -37.11 7.91 -94.55
CA ILE A 662 -37.47 8.27 -93.17
C ILE A 662 -37.18 9.75 -92.88
N TYR A 663 -36.05 10.28 -93.33
CA TYR A 663 -35.71 11.70 -93.19
C TYR A 663 -36.73 12.61 -93.90
N VAL A 664 -37.06 12.30 -95.16
CA VAL A 664 -38.00 13.07 -95.98
C VAL A 664 -39.44 12.98 -95.44
N GLN A 665 -39.88 11.80 -94.98
CA GLN A 665 -41.26 11.56 -94.56
C GLN A 665 -41.57 11.90 -93.10
N LYS A 666 -40.63 11.70 -92.16
CA LYS A 666 -40.89 11.84 -90.71
C LYS A 666 -40.19 13.02 -90.04
N VAL A 667 -39.04 13.46 -90.54
CA VAL A 667 -38.22 14.50 -89.87
C VAL A 667 -38.43 15.88 -90.50
N ARG A 668 -38.48 15.97 -91.84
CA ARG A 668 -38.68 17.25 -92.55
C ARG A 668 -40.15 17.69 -92.70
N ALA A 669 -41.09 16.74 -92.58
CA ALA A 669 -42.53 16.99 -92.72
C ALA A 669 -43.15 18.04 -91.76
N PRO A 670 -42.61 18.35 -90.56
CA PRO A 670 -43.15 19.41 -89.71
C PRO A 670 -42.76 20.85 -90.11
N PHE A 671 -41.80 21.07 -91.02
CA PHE A 671 -41.34 22.41 -91.40
C PHE A 671 -41.95 22.94 -92.71
N ALA A 672 -42.55 22.08 -93.53
CA ALA A 672 -43.22 22.50 -94.77
C ALA A 672 -44.57 23.22 -94.55
N SER A 673 -45.08 23.29 -93.31
CA SER A 673 -46.38 23.89 -92.96
C SER A 673 -46.31 25.28 -92.28
N ARG A 674 -45.12 25.89 -92.15
CA ARG A 674 -44.95 27.24 -91.54
C ARG A 674 -44.48 28.35 -92.50
N ALA A 675 -44.38 28.08 -93.80
CA ALA A 675 -43.95 29.06 -94.82
C ALA A 675 -45.10 29.67 -95.66
N THR A 676 -46.34 29.66 -95.16
CA THR A 676 -47.49 30.36 -95.79
C THR A 676 -48.38 31.03 -94.74
N VAL A 677 -47.84 31.97 -93.95
CA VAL A 677 -48.58 33.15 -93.42
C VAL A 677 -47.54 34.24 -93.12
N ASN A 678 -47.30 35.12 -94.09
CA ASN A 678 -46.96 36.54 -93.92
C ASN A 678 -46.71 37.14 -95.32
N GLY A 679 -47.82 37.41 -95.99
CA GLY A 679 -48.03 38.48 -96.95
C GLY A 679 -49.34 39.14 -96.56
#